data_AF-A0AA90UX52-F1
#
_entry.id   AF-A0AA90UX52-F1
#
_cell.length_a   1.000
_cell.length_b   1.000
_cell.length_c   1.000
_cell.angle_alpha   90.00
_cell.angle_beta   90.00
_cell.angle_gamma   90.00
#
_symmetry.space_group_name_H-M   'P 1'
#
loop_
_entity.id
_entity.type
_entity.pdbx_description
1 polymer ?
#
loop_
_entity_poly.entity_id
_entity_poly.type
_entity_poly.pdbx_seq_one_letter_code
_entity_poly.pdbx_strand_id
1 'polypeptide(L)'
;MKYNDATYNVVYVDSHDYGPGSGSRFGGSDAQWAENLSLMFTFRGIPCLYYGSEVGFRRDVVIDRGPNGPLSETGRAYFGGYITGDVKAKDFGDYTATGNAAASLNHDVAQHLIRLNKIRQAVPALRKGQWTSDGCTPANGGIAFKRAYKDSYALVALNGGATFTDCPAGTYTDLVTGKTYTGSTITVDAPNNQGQVRVLVKDWTGGKLIDDGAFIYDTTAKSLGDQTYDGNEEAGTTWVDEAPLMPVSVSLSPAGGTFRTNTVTVTAEVSEDATSAWYQIEGQDKVDLTPGKPVTFTIGEDMNFNDTKTVTWSVTSSEGKEKTGKVTYTKVDPNAAITVYVKADKAPYIHAWTTGVDGKNLTGSWPGKVMKGPEEIDGAKYWSYSFDGVENFNVILNNGSGAQSGNITGITSDIYLEYDGGKSAKKIDAPVNAAAKVTLSPNGGEFEKTISVTATLSNNAKSGWYKIGDGEQVNLTPGKPVTFTLGADMMEGESKTVTWSATNAEDKAKTGSATFNKIKEVVIPTPTGIFAYFLAPSDWSQVDCWAWNDSENVNFTGGKWPGVACTKIGVKKNGLDVWMWKYDGDLTTAPTMIIFNNGNGTQTKDLEFENGAVYNIDGKTNESVSTGINQVGSKKAPAKLKIYSINGVKVAEVNKVSDAEYVLAPGMYICNGKKFVIK
;
A
#
# COMPACT_ATOMS: atom_id res chain seq x y z
N MET A 1 -33.85 24.41 -11.02
CA MET A 1 -33.04 23.45 -10.25
C MET A 1 -33.77 23.14 -8.96
N LYS A 2 -34.19 21.89 -8.73
CA LYS A 2 -34.60 21.47 -7.38
C LYS A 2 -33.29 21.17 -6.64
N TYR A 3 -32.96 21.97 -5.63
CA TYR A 3 -31.83 21.62 -4.75
C TYR A 3 -32.11 20.25 -4.12
N ASN A 4 -31.10 19.37 -4.10
CA ASN A 4 -31.14 18.14 -3.31
C ASN A 4 -31.31 18.47 -1.81
N ASP A 5 -31.59 17.47 -0.98
CA ASP A 5 -31.73 17.62 0.47
C ASP A 5 -30.63 18.52 1.07
N ALA A 6 -31.03 19.69 1.58
CA ALA A 6 -30.14 20.71 2.13
C ALA A 6 -29.28 20.21 3.30
N THR A 7 -29.58 19.03 3.86
CA THR A 7 -28.75 18.34 4.84
C THR A 7 -27.33 18.04 4.31
N TYR A 8 -27.15 17.93 2.99
CA TYR A 8 -25.85 17.67 2.37
C TYR A 8 -25.09 18.94 1.93
N ASN A 9 -25.64 20.12 2.17
CA ASN A 9 -24.95 21.36 1.83
C ASN A 9 -23.85 21.66 2.84
N VAL A 10 -22.63 21.87 2.35
CA VAL A 10 -21.56 22.43 3.14
C VAL A 10 -21.91 23.88 3.44
N VAL A 11 -21.92 24.24 4.72
CA VAL A 11 -22.20 25.59 5.21
C VAL A 11 -20.96 26.10 5.93
N TYR A 12 -20.64 27.37 5.69
CA TYR A 12 -19.47 28.03 6.25
C TYR A 12 -19.77 29.53 6.42
N VAL A 13 -19.03 30.19 7.31
CA VAL A 13 -19.10 31.65 7.49
C VAL A 13 -18.12 32.32 6.53
N ASP A 14 -16.88 31.84 6.52
CA ASP A 14 -15.84 32.24 5.57
C ASP A 14 -15.07 31.02 5.04
N SER A 15 -14.29 31.22 3.99
CA SER A 15 -13.53 30.20 3.29
C SER A 15 -12.21 30.75 2.74
N HIS A 16 -11.47 29.89 2.03
CA HIS A 16 -10.25 30.25 1.31
C HIS A 16 -10.48 31.15 0.09
N ASP A 17 -11.72 31.40 -0.31
CA ASP A 17 -12.08 32.26 -1.45
C ASP A 17 -13.05 33.39 -1.07
N TYR A 18 -13.97 33.16 -0.13
CA TYR A 18 -15.06 34.09 0.16
C TYR A 18 -15.35 34.22 1.66
N GLY A 19 -15.66 35.44 2.07
CA GLY A 19 -16.33 35.74 3.34
C GLY A 19 -17.55 36.66 3.10
N PRO A 20 -18.32 36.98 4.16
CA PRO A 20 -19.46 37.89 4.07
C PRO A 20 -18.93 39.29 3.70
N GLY A 21 -19.04 39.66 2.41
CA GLY A 21 -18.38 40.86 1.86
C GLY A 21 -17.50 40.63 0.63
N SER A 22 -17.44 39.40 0.09
CA SER A 22 -16.92 39.06 -1.25
C SER A 22 -15.39 39.08 -1.49
N GLY A 23 -14.56 39.05 -0.44
CA GLY A 23 -13.10 38.88 -0.63
C GLY A 23 -12.20 38.96 0.61
N SER A 24 -12.74 39.31 1.78
CA SER A 24 -12.00 39.30 3.06
C SER A 24 -12.51 38.22 3.99
N ARG A 25 -11.63 37.78 4.91
CA ARG A 25 -11.98 36.93 6.06
C ARG A 25 -13.07 37.60 6.88
N PHE A 26 -13.95 36.83 7.52
CA PHE A 26 -15.06 37.44 8.26
C PHE A 26 -14.54 38.23 9.47
N GLY A 27 -14.74 39.55 9.46
CA GLY A 27 -14.25 40.49 10.48
C GLY A 27 -15.07 40.58 11.76
N GLY A 28 -16.10 39.75 11.94
CA GLY A 28 -16.95 39.79 13.14
C GLY A 28 -16.22 39.48 14.44
N SER A 29 -16.76 39.96 15.55
CA SER A 29 -16.25 39.71 16.90
C SER A 29 -16.32 38.23 17.28
N ASP A 30 -15.67 37.83 18.39
CA ASP A 30 -15.80 36.46 18.91
C ASP A 30 -17.24 36.08 19.22
N ALA A 31 -18.03 37.03 19.73
CA ALA A 31 -19.44 36.82 20.04
C ALA A 31 -20.29 36.60 18.77
N GLN A 32 -19.99 37.35 17.69
CA GLN A 32 -20.64 37.16 16.38
C GLN A 32 -20.22 35.83 15.74
N TRP A 33 -18.96 35.45 15.86
CA TRP A 33 -18.50 34.12 15.46
C TRP A 33 -19.21 33.03 16.24
N ALA A 34 -19.32 33.17 17.56
CA ALA A 34 -20.05 32.23 18.41
C ALA A 34 -21.53 32.10 18.00
N GLU A 35 -22.21 33.21 17.69
CA GLU A 35 -23.58 33.23 17.16
C GLU A 35 -23.71 32.47 15.84
N ASN A 36 -22.84 32.78 14.87
CA ASN A 36 -22.83 32.10 13.58
C ASN A 36 -22.58 30.60 13.71
N LEU A 37 -21.62 30.21 14.56
CA LEU A 37 -21.32 28.81 14.85
C LEU A 37 -22.49 28.12 15.56
N SER A 38 -23.13 28.78 16.53
CA SER A 38 -24.29 28.23 17.24
C SER A 38 -25.42 27.90 16.27
N LEU A 39 -25.70 28.78 15.31
CA LEU A 39 -26.68 28.49 14.26
C LEU A 39 -26.20 27.35 13.36
N MET A 40 -24.99 27.44 12.80
CA MET A 40 -24.47 26.47 11.85
C MET A 40 -24.44 25.04 12.43
N PHE A 41 -24.04 24.89 13.70
CA PHE A 41 -23.92 23.59 14.37
C PHE A 41 -25.22 23.06 14.95
N THR A 42 -26.28 23.86 15.05
CA THR A 42 -27.60 23.39 15.51
C THR A 42 -28.65 23.34 14.40
N PHE A 43 -28.36 23.92 13.24
CA PHE A 43 -29.22 23.91 12.06
C PHE A 43 -28.88 22.77 11.07
N ARG A 44 -29.48 22.81 9.87
CA ARG A 44 -29.24 21.84 8.78
C ARG A 44 -28.00 22.19 7.96
N GLY A 45 -27.35 21.15 7.42
CA GLY A 45 -26.14 21.25 6.61
C GLY A 45 -24.95 20.55 7.25
N ILE A 46 -23.80 20.65 6.58
CA ILE A 46 -22.49 20.14 7.03
C ILE A 46 -21.65 21.36 7.40
N PRO A 47 -21.50 21.68 8.70
CA PRO A 47 -20.65 22.78 9.16
C PRO A 47 -19.20 22.57 8.72
N CYS A 48 -18.63 23.58 8.08
CA CYS A 48 -17.24 23.64 7.69
C CYS A 48 -16.62 24.92 8.28
N LEU A 49 -15.45 24.75 8.89
CA LEU A 49 -14.66 25.84 9.43
C LEU A 49 -13.39 25.98 8.60
N TYR A 50 -13.07 27.21 8.20
CA TYR A 50 -11.79 27.52 7.58
C TYR A 50 -10.75 27.78 8.67
N TYR A 51 -9.52 27.27 8.49
CA TYR A 51 -8.53 27.20 9.56
C TYR A 51 -8.22 28.57 10.17
N GLY A 52 -7.96 28.57 11.47
CA GLY A 52 -7.69 29.78 12.24
C GLY A 52 -8.92 30.63 12.54
N SER A 53 -10.09 30.39 11.93
CA SER A 53 -11.33 31.10 12.30
C SER A 53 -11.72 30.83 13.76
N GLU A 54 -11.33 29.67 14.31
CA GLU A 54 -11.48 29.28 15.72
C GLU A 54 -10.75 30.21 16.72
N VAL A 55 -9.79 31.00 16.25
CA VAL A 55 -9.06 32.00 17.05
C VAL A 55 -9.11 33.40 16.43
N GLY A 56 -9.94 33.62 15.41
CA GLY A 56 -10.01 34.90 14.71
C GLY A 56 -8.75 35.26 13.91
N PHE A 57 -7.98 34.26 13.48
CA PHE A 57 -6.76 34.46 12.71
C PHE A 57 -7.01 35.22 11.41
N ARG A 58 -6.29 36.34 11.23
CA ARG A 58 -6.39 37.23 10.05
C ARG A 58 -7.83 37.69 9.74
N ARG A 59 -8.62 37.99 10.78
CA ARG A 59 -9.96 38.61 10.62
C ARG A 59 -9.90 39.89 9.79
N ASP A 60 -10.90 40.09 8.94
CA ASP A 60 -11.06 41.25 8.07
C ASP A 60 -9.94 41.47 7.03
N VAL A 61 -8.94 40.59 7.00
CA VAL A 61 -7.85 40.64 6.01
C VAL A 61 -8.34 40.06 4.68
N VAL A 62 -7.92 40.69 3.58
CA VAL A 62 -8.15 40.20 2.20
C VAL A 62 -7.66 38.75 2.09
N ILE A 63 -8.53 37.86 1.60
CA ILE A 63 -8.28 36.41 1.56
C ILE A 63 -7.12 36.07 0.63
N ASP A 64 -7.15 36.61 -0.60
CA ASP A 64 -6.13 36.42 -1.61
C ASP A 64 -6.00 37.67 -2.48
N ARG A 65 -4.76 38.13 -2.69
CA ARG A 65 -4.44 39.26 -3.58
C ARG A 65 -3.90 38.78 -4.94
N GLY A 66 -3.96 37.47 -5.20
CA GLY A 66 -3.33 36.84 -6.35
C GLY A 66 -1.81 37.02 -6.30
N PRO A 67 -1.16 37.43 -7.41
CA PRO A 67 0.29 37.62 -7.44
C PRO A 67 0.77 38.90 -6.71
N ASN A 68 -0.12 39.68 -6.11
CA ASN A 68 0.18 41.03 -5.61
C ASN A 68 0.49 41.06 -4.10
N GLY A 69 1.53 40.33 -3.69
CA GLY A 69 2.07 40.39 -2.32
C GLY A 69 2.24 39.01 -1.66
N PRO A 70 2.86 38.98 -0.47
CA PRO A 70 3.11 37.73 0.25
C PRO A 70 1.82 37.19 0.90
N LEU A 71 1.65 35.85 0.88
CA LEU A 71 0.49 35.20 1.50
C LEU A 71 0.41 35.43 3.02
N SER A 72 1.54 35.69 3.69
CA SER A 72 1.60 36.00 5.13
C SER A 72 0.79 37.25 5.52
N GLU A 73 0.55 38.16 4.58
CA GLU A 73 -0.25 39.37 4.75
C GLU A 73 -1.72 39.20 4.32
N THR A 74 -2.15 37.97 4.04
CA THR A 74 -3.50 37.66 3.55
C THR A 74 -4.26 36.72 4.48
N GLY A 75 -5.54 36.50 4.23
CA GLY A 75 -6.34 35.46 4.90
C GLY A 75 -5.88 34.02 4.61
N ARG A 76 -4.90 33.82 3.72
CA ARG A 76 -4.24 32.54 3.43
C ARG A 76 -2.86 32.42 4.11
N ALA A 77 -2.57 33.26 5.10
CA ALA A 77 -1.34 33.19 5.89
C ALA A 77 -1.16 31.83 6.57
N TYR A 78 0.09 31.46 6.83
CA TYR A 78 0.43 30.20 7.48
C TYR A 78 0.04 30.23 8.96
N PHE A 79 -0.83 29.31 9.37
CA PHE A 79 -1.32 29.24 10.76
C PHE A 79 -0.53 28.26 11.65
N GLY A 80 0.45 27.53 11.09
CA GLY A 80 1.09 26.42 11.80
C GLY A 80 1.81 26.83 13.09
N GLY A 81 2.33 28.05 13.18
CA GLY A 81 2.94 28.57 14.41
C GLY A 81 1.96 28.66 15.59
N TYR A 82 0.67 28.91 15.33
CA TYR A 82 -0.37 28.98 16.35
C TYR A 82 -0.83 27.60 16.86
N ILE A 83 -0.36 26.52 16.25
CA ILE A 83 -0.74 25.13 16.59
C ILE A 83 0.47 24.25 16.84
N THR A 84 1.63 24.84 17.17
CA THR A 84 2.81 24.09 17.63
C THR A 84 2.55 23.47 19.01
N GLY A 85 3.07 22.26 19.23
CA GLY A 85 2.86 21.48 20.44
C GLY A 85 2.20 20.13 20.17
N ASP A 86 1.87 19.41 21.23
CA ASP A 86 1.28 18.08 21.16
C ASP A 86 -0.19 18.13 21.57
N VAL A 87 -1.04 17.39 20.86
CA VAL A 87 -2.44 17.13 21.25
C VAL A 87 -2.64 15.64 21.43
N LYS A 88 -3.10 15.24 22.62
CA LYS A 88 -3.49 13.85 22.93
C LYS A 88 -4.99 13.82 23.18
N ALA A 89 -5.74 13.30 22.22
CA ALA A 89 -7.19 13.13 22.36
C ALA A 89 -7.52 11.78 23.01
N LYS A 90 -8.42 11.78 23.99
CA LYS A 90 -9.01 10.57 24.57
C LYS A 90 -10.33 10.22 23.91
N ASP A 91 -11.12 11.24 23.61
CA ASP A 91 -12.41 11.13 22.93
C ASP A 91 -12.77 12.47 22.27
N PHE A 92 -13.97 12.56 21.70
CA PHE A 92 -14.48 13.71 20.98
C PHE A 92 -14.61 14.95 21.89
N GLY A 93 -13.70 15.90 21.70
CA GLY A 93 -13.61 17.10 22.55
C GLY A 93 -13.09 16.83 23.96
N ASP A 94 -12.45 15.69 24.20
CA ASP A 94 -11.67 15.37 25.40
C ASP A 94 -10.20 15.17 25.00
N TYR A 95 -9.36 16.10 25.41
CA TYR A 95 -7.96 16.14 25.01
C TYR A 95 -7.08 16.84 26.06
N THR A 96 -5.78 16.57 25.98
CA THR A 96 -4.75 17.42 26.58
C THR A 96 -3.90 18.02 25.47
N ALA A 97 -3.49 19.29 25.63
CA ALA A 97 -2.65 19.97 24.66
C ALA A 97 -1.48 20.69 25.34
N THR A 98 -0.38 20.89 24.61
CA THR A 98 0.79 21.68 25.01
C THR A 98 1.12 22.76 23.98
N GLY A 99 2.00 23.71 24.32
CA GLY A 99 2.46 24.75 23.39
C GLY A 99 1.36 25.69 22.90
N ASN A 100 1.56 26.28 21.72
CA ASN A 100 0.59 27.18 21.09
C ASN A 100 -0.71 26.46 20.73
N ALA A 101 -0.68 25.15 20.49
CA ALA A 101 -1.88 24.33 20.33
C ALA A 101 -2.79 24.40 21.57
N ALA A 102 -2.23 24.42 22.78
CA ALA A 102 -3.01 24.60 24.00
C ALA A 102 -3.66 25.99 24.05
N ALA A 103 -2.92 27.05 23.73
CA ALA A 103 -3.45 28.41 23.69
C ALA A 103 -4.58 28.55 22.66
N SER A 104 -4.36 28.09 21.42
CA SER A 104 -5.39 28.08 20.36
C SER A 104 -6.64 27.29 20.78
N LEU A 105 -6.47 26.12 21.36
CA LEU A 105 -7.59 25.28 21.79
C LEU A 105 -8.33 25.85 23.00
N ASN A 106 -7.68 26.68 23.82
CA ASN A 106 -8.30 27.36 24.96
C ASN A 106 -8.95 28.69 24.60
N HIS A 107 -8.73 29.20 23.38
CA HIS A 107 -9.43 30.38 22.88
C HIS A 107 -10.95 30.21 22.95
N ASP A 108 -11.66 31.28 23.30
CA ASP A 108 -13.09 31.21 23.64
C ASP A 108 -13.97 30.72 22.47
N VAL A 109 -13.63 31.10 21.23
CA VAL A 109 -14.33 30.63 20.02
C VAL A 109 -14.02 29.15 19.73
N ALA A 110 -12.80 28.69 19.97
CA ALA A 110 -12.43 27.27 19.82
C ALA A 110 -13.15 26.41 20.87
N GLN A 111 -13.18 26.88 22.11
CA GLN A 111 -13.91 26.27 23.22
C GLN A 111 -15.42 26.22 22.96
N HIS A 112 -15.99 27.26 22.35
CA HIS A 112 -17.38 27.29 21.90
C HIS A 112 -17.66 26.22 20.84
N LEU A 113 -16.80 26.13 19.84
CA LEU A 113 -16.87 25.12 18.78
C LEU A 113 -16.80 23.69 19.34
N ILE A 114 -15.92 23.42 20.31
CA ILE A 114 -15.81 22.11 20.97
C ILE A 114 -17.13 21.72 21.64
N ARG A 115 -17.77 22.67 22.36
CA ARG A 115 -19.07 22.45 23.03
C ARG A 115 -20.18 22.16 22.01
N LEU A 116 -20.27 22.96 20.96
CA LEU A 116 -21.24 22.77 19.88
C LEU A 116 -21.06 21.42 19.16
N ASN A 117 -19.81 21.02 18.95
CA ASN A 117 -19.48 19.72 18.40
C ASN A 117 -19.98 18.59 19.30
N LYS A 118 -19.72 18.63 20.61
CA LYS A 118 -20.22 17.62 21.57
C LYS A 118 -21.75 17.51 21.50
N ILE A 119 -22.45 18.64 21.49
CA ILE A 119 -23.92 18.68 21.35
C ILE A 119 -24.38 18.08 20.01
N ARG A 120 -23.82 18.53 18.89
CA ARG A 120 -24.21 18.06 17.54
C ARG A 120 -23.95 16.57 17.36
N GLN A 121 -22.86 16.05 17.95
CA GLN A 121 -22.53 14.63 17.92
C GLN A 121 -23.54 13.82 18.73
N ALA A 122 -23.85 14.25 19.96
CA ALA A 122 -24.76 13.57 20.87
C ALA A 122 -26.23 13.54 20.36
N VAL A 123 -26.65 14.52 19.54
CA VAL A 123 -28.06 14.68 19.14
C VAL A 123 -28.27 14.40 17.64
N PRO A 124 -28.72 13.19 17.24
CA PRO A 124 -28.93 12.84 15.84
C PRO A 124 -29.87 13.79 15.07
N ALA A 125 -30.89 14.35 15.74
CA ALA A 125 -31.81 15.32 15.14
C ALA A 125 -31.10 16.57 14.63
N LEU A 126 -29.99 17.01 15.25
CA LEU A 126 -29.25 18.18 14.78
C LEU A 126 -28.51 17.89 13.46
N ARG A 127 -28.07 16.65 13.26
CA ARG A 127 -27.33 16.22 12.07
C ARG A 127 -28.25 15.80 10.91
N LYS A 128 -29.36 15.13 11.20
CA LYS A 128 -30.19 14.45 10.19
C LYS A 128 -31.65 14.89 10.17
N GLY A 129 -32.09 15.67 11.16
CA GLY A 129 -33.50 15.98 11.35
C GLY A 129 -34.04 17.08 10.46
N GLN A 130 -35.33 16.97 10.14
CA GLN A 130 -36.12 18.08 9.63
C GLN A 130 -36.21 19.17 10.72
N TRP A 131 -36.61 20.38 10.32
CA TRP A 131 -36.76 21.51 11.24
C TRP A 131 -38.08 22.24 10.99
N THR A 132 -38.58 22.92 12.02
CA THR A 132 -39.68 23.88 11.91
C THR A 132 -39.54 24.97 12.97
N SER A 133 -40.02 26.18 12.67
CA SER A 133 -40.23 27.27 13.62
C SER A 133 -41.68 27.34 14.13
N ASP A 134 -42.56 26.44 13.68
CA ASP A 134 -43.97 26.42 14.11
C ASP A 134 -44.07 26.12 15.60
N GLY A 135 -44.85 26.95 16.30
CA GLY A 135 -44.98 26.87 17.75
C GLY A 135 -43.69 27.21 18.50
N CYS A 136 -42.78 27.97 17.91
CA CYS A 136 -41.57 28.49 18.56
C CYS A 136 -41.67 30.01 18.68
N THR A 137 -41.56 30.55 19.89
CA THR A 137 -41.55 31.98 20.16
C THR A 137 -40.23 32.33 20.86
N PRO A 138 -39.22 32.83 20.13
CA PRO A 138 -37.96 33.25 20.74
C PRO A 138 -38.16 34.50 21.59
N ALA A 139 -37.45 34.59 22.71
CA ALA A 139 -37.39 35.80 23.51
C ALA A 139 -36.42 36.81 22.89
N ASN A 140 -36.70 38.10 23.08
CA ASN A 140 -35.76 39.22 22.85
C ASN A 140 -35.08 39.26 21.47
N GLY A 141 -35.77 38.84 20.41
CA GLY A 141 -35.22 38.85 19.04
C GLY A 141 -34.24 37.70 18.73
N GLY A 142 -34.18 36.68 19.59
CA GLY A 142 -33.42 35.46 19.35
C GLY A 142 -34.01 34.57 18.24
N ILE A 143 -33.44 33.37 18.10
CA ILE A 143 -33.87 32.38 17.09
C ILE A 143 -34.33 31.11 17.80
N ALA A 144 -35.47 30.55 17.41
CA ALA A 144 -35.96 29.30 17.98
C ALA A 144 -36.52 28.36 16.91
N PHE A 145 -36.18 27.07 17.01
CA PHE A 145 -36.68 26.03 16.12
C PHE A 145 -36.66 24.65 16.78
N LYS A 146 -37.46 23.73 16.23
CA LYS A 146 -37.52 22.31 16.60
C LYS A 146 -36.76 21.48 15.58
N ARG A 147 -36.14 20.38 16.02
CA ARG A 147 -35.46 19.38 15.17
C ARG A 147 -36.00 18.00 15.45
N ALA A 148 -36.35 17.23 14.42
CA ALA A 148 -36.88 15.87 14.57
C ALA A 148 -36.25 14.89 13.59
N TYR A 149 -35.79 13.74 14.09
CA TYR A 149 -35.26 12.63 13.30
C TYR A 149 -35.49 11.30 14.02
N LYS A 150 -36.41 10.47 13.48
CA LYS A 150 -36.83 9.22 14.14
C LYS A 150 -37.23 9.51 15.60
N ASP A 151 -36.63 8.82 16.56
CA ASP A 151 -36.89 9.00 17.99
C ASP A 151 -36.09 10.16 18.62
N SER A 152 -35.20 10.82 17.86
CA SER A 152 -34.44 11.98 18.33
C SER A 152 -35.23 13.26 18.06
N TYR A 153 -35.50 14.03 19.11
CA TYR A 153 -36.22 15.30 19.03
C TYR A 153 -35.54 16.35 19.91
N ALA A 154 -35.31 17.55 19.37
CA ALA A 154 -34.64 18.64 20.07
C ALA A 154 -35.33 19.99 19.87
N LEU A 155 -35.38 20.80 20.93
CA LEU A 155 -35.75 22.21 20.91
C LEU A 155 -34.48 23.04 20.97
N VAL A 156 -34.35 24.03 20.09
CA VAL A 156 -33.17 24.89 20.03
C VAL A 156 -33.60 26.35 20.18
N ALA A 157 -32.98 27.06 21.11
CA ALA A 157 -33.10 28.51 21.27
C ALA A 157 -31.71 29.15 21.24
N LEU A 158 -31.54 30.20 20.44
CA LEU A 158 -30.30 30.94 20.28
C LEU A 158 -30.48 32.39 20.68
N ASN A 159 -29.41 32.98 21.23
CA ASN A 159 -29.35 34.36 21.70
C ASN A 159 -30.50 34.71 22.66
N GLY A 160 -30.85 33.79 23.55
CA GLY A 160 -31.94 33.97 24.49
C GLY A 160 -32.79 32.73 24.67
N GLY A 161 -33.76 32.85 25.58
CA GLY A 161 -34.77 31.82 25.83
C GLY A 161 -35.81 31.71 24.71
N ALA A 162 -36.72 30.76 24.85
CA ALA A 162 -37.85 30.61 23.95
C ALA A 162 -39.02 29.88 24.61
N THR A 163 -40.22 30.09 24.09
CA THR A 163 -41.39 29.24 24.39
C THR A 163 -41.68 28.33 23.21
N PHE A 164 -41.84 27.03 23.49
CA PHE A 164 -42.16 26.00 22.52
C PHE A 164 -43.53 25.40 22.85
N THR A 165 -44.50 25.46 21.94
CA THR A 165 -45.80 24.78 22.06
C THR A 165 -45.79 23.47 21.28
N ASP A 166 -46.83 22.65 21.45
CA ASP A 166 -47.03 21.40 20.70
C ASP A 166 -45.83 20.45 20.79
N CYS A 167 -45.15 20.44 21.94
CA CYS A 167 -44.04 19.54 22.22
C CYS A 167 -44.57 18.11 22.41
N PRO A 168 -44.00 17.11 21.70
CA PRO A 168 -44.30 15.70 21.95
C PRO A 168 -44.15 15.31 23.43
N ALA A 169 -45.01 14.41 23.91
CA ALA A 169 -44.94 13.94 25.29
C ALA A 169 -43.58 13.28 25.60
N GLY A 170 -42.90 13.76 26.63
CA GLY A 170 -41.60 13.27 27.09
C GLY A 170 -40.96 14.22 28.09
N THR A 171 -39.78 13.84 28.58
CA THR A 171 -38.96 14.69 29.46
C THR A 171 -37.85 15.33 28.64
N TYR A 172 -37.77 16.65 28.65
CA TYR A 172 -36.80 17.40 27.87
C TYR A 172 -35.65 17.86 28.76
N THR A 173 -34.43 17.43 28.46
CA THR A 173 -33.23 17.84 29.22
C THR A 173 -32.44 18.87 28.43
N ASP A 174 -32.21 20.04 29.00
CA ASP A 174 -31.29 21.04 28.45
C ASP A 174 -29.85 20.57 28.60
N LEU A 175 -29.16 20.33 27.48
CA LEU A 175 -27.79 19.83 27.49
C LEU A 175 -26.76 20.83 28.03
N VAL A 176 -27.13 22.12 28.14
CA VAL A 176 -26.27 23.18 28.68
C VAL A 176 -26.37 23.28 30.19
N THR A 177 -27.58 23.22 30.74
CA THR A 177 -27.82 23.45 32.18
C THR A 177 -28.11 22.16 32.95
N GLY A 178 -28.51 21.09 32.27
CA GLY A 178 -29.02 19.85 32.87
C GLY A 178 -30.45 19.94 33.40
N LYS A 179 -31.11 21.11 33.29
CA LYS A 179 -32.50 21.28 33.73
C LYS A 179 -33.46 20.45 32.88
N THR A 180 -34.49 19.93 33.52
CA THR A 180 -35.51 19.10 32.88
C THR A 180 -36.86 19.80 32.82
N TYR A 181 -37.60 19.54 31.74
CA TYR A 181 -38.89 20.15 31.43
C TYR A 181 -39.88 19.07 30.97
N THR A 182 -41.16 19.26 31.26
CA THR A 182 -42.24 18.37 30.81
C THR A 182 -43.46 19.20 30.40
N GLY A 183 -44.36 18.61 29.63
CA GLY A 183 -45.59 19.25 29.15
C GLY A 183 -45.57 19.59 27.66
N SER A 184 -46.73 19.96 27.13
CA SER A 184 -46.92 20.31 25.72
C SER A 184 -46.45 21.72 25.38
N THR A 185 -46.29 22.59 26.39
CA THR A 185 -45.71 23.93 26.27
C THR A 185 -44.53 24.05 27.21
N ILE A 186 -43.35 24.37 26.68
CA ILE A 186 -42.09 24.48 27.42
C ILE A 186 -41.53 25.88 27.20
N THR A 187 -41.36 26.65 28.28
CA THR A 187 -40.63 27.92 28.27
C THR A 187 -39.26 27.71 28.90
N VAL A 188 -38.21 28.08 28.16
CA VAL A 188 -36.83 28.05 28.63
C VAL A 188 -36.28 29.47 28.68
N ASP A 189 -35.60 29.78 29.79
CA ASP A 189 -34.85 31.02 29.95
C ASP A 189 -33.38 30.82 29.57
N ALA A 190 -32.78 31.83 28.95
CA ALA A 190 -31.35 31.88 28.70
C ALA A 190 -30.87 33.35 28.66
N PRO A 191 -29.58 33.60 28.95
CA PRO A 191 -28.99 34.91 28.76
C PRO A 191 -29.15 35.40 27.31
N ASN A 192 -29.51 36.67 27.14
CA ASN A 192 -29.75 37.31 25.84
C ASN A 192 -28.46 37.86 25.21
N ASN A 193 -27.43 37.02 25.12
CA ASN A 193 -26.11 37.39 24.61
C ASN A 193 -25.83 36.65 23.29
N GLN A 194 -25.07 37.27 22.39
CA GLN A 194 -24.68 36.63 21.13
C GLN A 194 -23.88 35.35 21.38
N GLY A 195 -24.24 34.29 20.66
CA GLY A 195 -23.61 32.98 20.78
C GLY A 195 -24.27 32.05 21.79
N GLN A 196 -25.11 32.55 22.70
CA GLN A 196 -25.83 31.69 23.63
C GLN A 196 -26.73 30.71 22.88
N VAL A 197 -26.79 29.48 23.39
CA VAL A 197 -27.68 28.44 22.88
C VAL A 197 -28.23 27.60 24.02
N ARG A 198 -29.46 27.15 23.87
CA ARG A 198 -30.09 26.08 24.66
C ARG A 198 -30.51 24.98 23.71
N VAL A 199 -30.21 23.73 24.08
CA VAL A 199 -30.60 22.55 23.30
C VAL A 199 -31.26 21.57 24.24
N LEU A 200 -32.59 21.51 24.19
CA LEU A 200 -33.39 20.63 25.03
C LEU A 200 -33.70 19.37 24.24
N VAL A 201 -33.30 18.21 24.73
CA VAL A 201 -33.44 16.92 24.04
C VAL A 201 -34.47 16.06 24.75
N LYS A 202 -35.45 15.57 23.98
CA LYS A 202 -36.50 14.66 24.45
C LYS A 202 -35.89 13.34 24.90
N ASP A 203 -36.26 12.90 26.09
CA ASP A 203 -35.91 11.65 26.76
C ASP A 203 -34.39 11.40 26.88
N TRP A 204 -33.62 12.48 27.02
CA TRP A 204 -32.17 12.41 27.23
C TRP A 204 -31.82 11.98 28.67
N THR A 205 -30.99 10.95 28.80
CA THR A 205 -30.59 10.34 30.08
C THR A 205 -29.24 10.79 30.61
N GLY A 206 -28.43 11.50 29.81
CA GLY A 206 -27.04 11.85 30.15
C GLY A 206 -26.85 13.10 31.01
N GLY A 207 -27.92 13.81 31.40
CA GLY A 207 -27.83 15.06 32.17
C GLY A 207 -27.17 16.22 31.39
N LYS A 208 -26.49 17.13 32.10
CA LYS A 208 -25.69 18.22 31.51
C LYS A 208 -24.54 17.61 30.70
N LEU A 209 -24.35 18.05 29.45
CA LEU A 209 -23.37 17.47 28.51
C LEU A 209 -22.09 18.29 28.39
N ILE A 210 -22.17 19.61 28.54
CA ILE A 210 -21.06 20.53 28.32
C ILE A 210 -20.74 21.35 29.55
N ASP A 211 -19.48 21.73 29.72
CA ASP A 211 -19.07 22.71 30.72
C ASP A 211 -19.41 24.14 30.29
N ASP A 212 -19.53 25.05 31.25
CA ASP A 212 -19.75 26.47 30.97
C ASP A 212 -18.54 27.07 30.24
N GLY A 213 -18.79 27.91 29.24
CA GLY A 213 -17.81 28.63 28.43
C GLY A 213 -18.08 30.12 28.38
N ALA A 214 -17.34 30.86 27.55
CA ALA A 214 -17.50 32.31 27.43
C ALA A 214 -18.86 32.73 26.85
N PHE A 215 -19.41 31.94 25.93
CA PHE A 215 -20.68 32.23 25.25
C PHE A 215 -21.81 31.29 25.66
N ILE A 216 -21.55 29.99 25.82
CA ILE A 216 -22.55 28.99 26.23
C ILE A 216 -22.31 28.60 27.69
N TYR A 217 -23.23 28.97 28.56
CA TYR A 217 -23.16 28.73 30.00
C TYR A 217 -24.56 28.75 30.64
N ASP A 218 -24.66 28.20 31.85
CA ASP A 218 -25.86 28.28 32.69
C ASP A 218 -26.07 29.68 33.27
N THR A 219 -25.25 30.05 34.26
CA THR A 219 -25.40 31.30 35.03
C THR A 219 -24.33 32.33 34.71
N THR A 220 -23.05 31.94 34.74
CA THR A 220 -21.91 32.84 34.56
C THR A 220 -21.00 32.36 33.44
N ALA A 221 -20.56 33.29 32.59
CA ALA A 221 -19.59 33.02 31.54
C ALA A 221 -18.23 32.61 32.12
N LYS A 222 -17.55 31.68 31.44
CA LYS A 222 -16.22 31.20 31.83
C LYS A 222 -15.29 31.15 30.63
N SER A 223 -14.34 32.09 30.57
CA SER A 223 -13.29 32.11 29.55
C SER A 223 -12.16 31.16 29.92
N LEU A 224 -11.53 30.57 28.91
CA LEU A 224 -10.22 29.90 29.02
C LEU A 224 -9.14 30.61 28.19
N GLY A 225 -9.49 31.71 27.51
CA GLY A 225 -8.72 32.34 26.45
C GLY A 225 -7.52 33.20 26.88
N ASP A 226 -7.24 33.34 28.17
CA ASP A 226 -6.15 34.18 28.68
C ASP A 226 -4.75 33.58 28.48
N GLN A 227 -4.62 32.50 27.71
CA GLN A 227 -3.33 31.85 27.46
C GLN A 227 -2.51 32.63 26.44
N THR A 228 -1.27 32.97 26.82
CA THR A 228 -0.31 33.59 25.93
C THR A 228 0.31 32.53 25.03
N TYR A 229 0.38 32.83 23.74
CA TYR A 229 1.25 32.11 22.82
C TYR A 229 2.74 32.38 23.14
N ASP A 230 3.64 31.58 22.58
CA ASP A 230 5.08 31.57 22.88
C ASP A 230 5.88 32.76 22.30
N GLY A 231 5.23 33.66 21.57
CA GLY A 231 5.80 34.83 20.91
C GLY A 231 6.45 34.52 19.55
N ASN A 232 6.39 33.27 19.07
CA ASN A 232 7.04 32.81 17.84
C ASN A 232 6.03 32.29 16.81
N GLU A 233 4.74 32.58 16.95
CA GLU A 233 3.67 32.06 16.08
C GLU A 233 3.84 32.56 14.64
N GLU A 234 4.36 33.77 14.50
CA GLU A 234 4.62 34.47 13.24
C GLU A 234 6.12 34.73 13.07
N ALA A 235 6.97 34.03 13.83
CA ALA A 235 8.41 34.11 13.61
C ALA A 235 8.67 33.79 12.14
N GLY A 236 9.19 34.79 11.42
CA GLY A 236 9.59 34.60 10.03
C GLY A 236 10.51 33.38 9.98
N THR A 237 10.47 32.64 8.88
CA THR A 237 11.39 31.52 8.71
C THR A 237 12.82 32.07 8.79
N THR A 238 13.48 31.87 9.95
CA THR A 238 14.91 32.06 10.05
C THR A 238 15.49 30.99 9.15
N TRP A 239 16.01 31.43 8.01
CA TRP A 239 16.82 30.60 7.14
C TRP A 239 18.06 30.23 7.94
N VAL A 240 17.98 29.08 8.60
CA VAL A 240 19.16 28.45 9.13
C VAL A 240 19.86 27.83 7.92
N ASP A 241 20.98 28.43 7.51
CA ASP A 241 21.94 27.81 6.56
C ASP A 241 22.66 26.59 7.19
N GLU A 242 22.15 26.07 8.30
CA GLU A 242 22.50 24.74 8.77
C GLU A 242 21.67 23.74 7.97
N ALA A 243 22.31 23.12 6.98
CA ALA A 243 21.74 21.98 6.30
C ALA A 243 21.26 20.96 7.36
N PRO A 244 19.96 20.65 7.45
CA PRO A 244 19.53 19.57 8.31
C PRO A 244 20.24 18.30 7.83
N LEU A 245 20.88 17.60 8.77
CA LEU A 245 21.58 16.35 8.51
C LEU A 245 20.63 15.40 7.77
N MET A 246 21.07 14.89 6.62
CA MET A 246 20.25 14.02 5.81
C MET A 246 19.87 12.78 6.62
N PRO A 247 18.62 12.28 6.48
CA PRO A 247 18.19 11.11 7.22
C PRO A 247 19.08 9.91 6.88
N VAL A 248 19.76 9.38 7.90
CA VAL A 248 20.60 8.20 7.72
C VAL A 248 19.75 6.93 7.53
N SER A 249 20.17 6.04 6.64
CA SER A 249 19.43 4.82 6.30
C SER A 249 20.35 3.69 5.86
N VAL A 250 19.86 2.45 6.03
CA VAL A 250 20.33 1.26 5.32
C VAL A 250 19.18 0.80 4.43
N SER A 251 19.41 0.72 3.12
CA SER A 251 18.46 0.15 2.16
C SER A 251 18.91 -1.27 1.81
N LEU A 252 17.95 -2.20 1.75
CA LEU A 252 18.18 -3.56 1.25
C LEU A 252 17.39 -3.75 -0.04
N SER A 253 18.04 -4.26 -1.08
CA SER A 253 17.42 -4.54 -2.39
C SER A 253 17.74 -5.97 -2.84
N PRO A 254 16.75 -6.86 -2.99
CA PRO A 254 15.31 -6.63 -2.73
C PRO A 254 15.01 -6.38 -1.26
N ALA A 255 13.94 -5.64 -0.96
CA ALA A 255 13.51 -5.29 0.39
C ALA A 255 12.70 -6.43 1.06
N GLY A 256 13.25 -7.65 1.06
CA GLY A 256 12.58 -8.84 1.58
C GLY A 256 11.66 -9.50 0.57
N GLY A 257 10.83 -10.43 1.07
CA GLY A 257 9.83 -11.14 0.27
C GLY A 257 10.21 -12.58 -0.05
N THR A 258 9.54 -13.16 -1.04
CA THR A 258 9.73 -14.54 -1.46
C THR A 258 10.72 -14.65 -2.62
N PHE A 259 11.53 -15.70 -2.65
CA PHE A 259 12.41 -16.02 -3.78
C PHE A 259 12.34 -17.52 -4.10
N ARG A 260 12.46 -17.87 -5.38
CA ARG A 260 12.30 -19.25 -5.90
C ARG A 260 13.59 -19.85 -6.47
N THR A 261 14.64 -19.04 -6.54
CA THR A 261 16.00 -19.44 -6.89
C THR A 261 16.68 -20.10 -5.70
N ASN A 262 17.81 -20.78 -5.92
CA ASN A 262 18.55 -21.39 -4.82
C ASN A 262 19.00 -20.35 -3.78
N THR A 263 19.36 -19.16 -4.24
CA THR A 263 19.71 -18.00 -3.42
C THR A 263 19.07 -16.74 -3.97
N VAL A 264 18.91 -15.73 -3.12
CA VAL A 264 18.65 -14.35 -3.50
C VAL A 264 19.86 -13.50 -3.13
N THR A 265 20.36 -12.71 -4.08
CA THR A 265 21.40 -11.71 -3.82
C THR A 265 20.73 -10.43 -3.33
N VAL A 266 21.15 -9.94 -2.18
CA VAL A 266 20.69 -8.71 -1.55
C VAL A 266 21.81 -7.68 -1.57
N THR A 267 21.50 -6.46 -2.01
CA THR A 267 22.39 -5.31 -1.93
C THR A 267 22.01 -4.48 -0.70
N ALA A 268 22.95 -4.26 0.20
CA ALA A 268 22.86 -3.28 1.28
C ALA A 268 23.57 -1.98 0.87
N GLU A 269 22.88 -0.85 0.99
CA GLU A 269 23.45 0.47 0.75
C GLU A 269 23.17 1.38 1.93
N VAL A 270 24.16 2.19 2.30
CA VAL A 270 24.10 3.09 3.45
C VAL A 270 24.21 4.52 2.97
N SER A 271 23.33 5.38 3.48
CA SER A 271 23.40 6.83 3.26
C SER A 271 24.80 7.37 3.58
N GLU A 272 25.34 8.23 2.70
CA GLU A 272 26.69 8.81 2.84
C GLU A 272 26.89 9.57 4.16
N ASP A 273 25.82 10.10 4.75
CA ASP A 273 25.83 10.89 5.98
C ASP A 273 25.86 10.06 7.28
N ALA A 274 25.90 8.72 7.17
CA ALA A 274 26.01 7.85 8.33
C ALA A 274 27.45 7.82 8.87
N THR A 275 27.60 7.71 10.20
CA THR A 275 28.93 7.52 10.84
C THR A 275 29.31 6.05 10.94
N SER A 276 28.32 5.19 11.13
CA SER A 276 28.48 3.74 11.14
C SER A 276 27.17 3.06 10.76
N ALA A 277 27.27 1.85 10.21
CA ALA A 277 26.13 1.00 9.93
C ALA A 277 26.56 -0.45 9.94
N TRP A 278 25.62 -1.36 10.17
CA TRP A 278 25.84 -2.80 10.08
C TRP A 278 24.56 -3.51 9.65
N TYR A 279 24.71 -4.70 9.09
CA TYR A 279 23.62 -5.67 8.93
C TYR A 279 23.99 -7.00 9.57
N GLN A 280 22.98 -7.82 9.84
CA GLN A 280 23.14 -9.16 10.39
C GLN A 280 22.10 -10.08 9.77
N ILE A 281 22.56 -11.18 9.19
CA ILE A 281 21.69 -12.28 8.76
C ILE A 281 21.43 -13.17 9.98
N GLU A 282 20.19 -13.59 10.17
CA GLU A 282 19.80 -14.49 11.27
C GLU A 282 20.70 -15.73 11.34
N GLY A 283 21.28 -15.95 12.52
CA GLY A 283 22.22 -17.03 12.79
C GLY A 283 23.67 -16.76 12.34
N GLN A 284 23.99 -15.55 11.86
CA GLN A 284 25.34 -15.15 11.45
C GLN A 284 25.85 -13.93 12.23
N ASP A 285 27.15 -13.65 12.11
CA ASP A 285 27.78 -12.48 12.72
C ASP A 285 27.34 -11.16 12.05
N LYS A 286 27.50 -10.05 12.77
CA LYS A 286 27.27 -8.71 12.23
C LYS A 286 28.34 -8.38 11.19
N VAL A 287 27.93 -7.71 10.13
CA VAL A 287 28.82 -7.21 9.07
C VAL A 287 28.69 -5.69 9.00
N ASP A 288 29.82 -5.02 9.20
CA ASP A 288 29.89 -3.56 9.11
C ASP A 288 29.71 -3.09 7.66
N LEU A 289 28.97 -2.00 7.50
CA LEU A 289 28.72 -1.35 6.23
C LEU A 289 29.45 0.00 6.19
N THR A 290 30.05 0.30 5.04
CA THR A 290 30.70 1.59 4.81
C THR A 290 29.73 2.54 4.09
N PRO A 291 29.46 3.74 4.62
CA PRO A 291 28.67 4.78 3.95
C PRO A 291 29.13 5.02 2.50
N GLY A 292 28.19 5.11 1.57
CA GLY A 292 28.48 5.33 0.14
C GLY A 292 29.10 4.13 -0.61
N LYS A 293 29.25 2.97 0.04
CA LYS A 293 29.75 1.74 -0.60
C LYS A 293 28.74 0.61 -0.48
N PRO A 294 28.02 0.25 -1.56
CA PRO A 294 27.09 -0.86 -1.51
C PRO A 294 27.84 -2.18 -1.29
N VAL A 295 27.27 -3.05 -0.47
CA VAL A 295 27.75 -4.41 -0.22
C VAL A 295 26.69 -5.39 -0.70
N THR A 296 27.10 -6.50 -1.30
CA THR A 296 26.17 -7.58 -1.67
C THR A 296 26.41 -8.81 -0.82
N PHE A 297 25.33 -9.53 -0.52
CA PHE A 297 25.37 -10.80 0.19
C PHE A 297 24.24 -11.71 -0.31
N THR A 298 24.39 -13.01 -0.12
CA THR A 298 23.42 -14.02 -0.57
C THR A 298 22.64 -14.60 0.60
N ILE A 299 21.34 -14.79 0.41
CA ILE A 299 20.46 -15.50 1.34
C ILE A 299 19.91 -16.72 0.61
N GLY A 300 19.86 -17.89 1.25
CA GLY A 300 19.16 -19.05 0.72
C GLY A 300 19.98 -20.32 0.55
N GLU A 301 21.33 -20.27 0.65
CA GLU A 301 22.18 -21.46 0.51
C GLU A 301 21.90 -22.52 1.58
N ASP A 302 21.56 -22.08 2.79
CA ASP A 302 21.25 -22.90 3.96
C ASP A 302 19.74 -23.00 4.23
N MET A 303 18.90 -22.44 3.35
CA MET A 303 17.45 -22.44 3.51
C MET A 303 16.80 -23.60 2.73
N ASN A 304 15.87 -24.28 3.38
CA ASN A 304 14.88 -25.14 2.75
C ASN A 304 13.70 -24.30 2.22
N PHE A 305 12.83 -24.89 1.40
CA PHE A 305 11.60 -24.23 0.99
C PHE A 305 10.65 -24.03 2.18
N ASN A 306 10.01 -22.87 2.23
CA ASN A 306 9.26 -22.27 3.34
C ASN A 306 10.10 -21.81 4.53
N ASP A 307 11.41 -22.03 4.55
CA ASP A 307 12.26 -21.40 5.56
C ASP A 307 12.28 -19.89 5.36
N THR A 308 12.45 -19.18 6.47
CA THR A 308 12.61 -17.73 6.50
C THR A 308 13.95 -17.35 7.11
N LYS A 309 14.61 -16.35 6.54
CA LYS A 309 15.74 -15.66 7.20
C LYS A 309 15.45 -14.19 7.36
N THR A 310 15.69 -13.69 8.56
CA THR A 310 15.59 -12.26 8.84
C THR A 310 16.96 -11.59 8.74
N VAL A 311 17.03 -10.46 8.04
CA VAL A 311 18.17 -9.56 8.07
C VAL A 311 17.81 -8.37 8.94
N THR A 312 18.55 -8.17 10.03
CA THR A 312 18.47 -6.94 10.83
C THR A 312 19.58 -5.98 10.42
N TRP A 313 19.36 -4.69 10.61
CA TRP A 313 20.36 -3.67 10.32
C TRP A 313 20.26 -2.52 11.30
N SER A 314 21.35 -1.77 11.40
CA SER A 314 21.43 -0.52 12.15
C SER A 314 22.24 0.53 11.41
N VAL A 315 21.92 1.79 11.64
CA VAL A 315 22.66 2.95 11.14
C VAL A 315 22.71 4.03 12.22
N THR A 316 23.88 4.65 12.38
CA THR A 316 24.12 5.72 13.34
C THR A 316 24.40 7.03 12.61
N SER A 317 23.74 8.11 13.04
CA SER A 317 23.98 9.45 12.52
C SER A 317 25.24 10.10 13.10
N SER A 318 25.64 11.25 12.55
CA SER A 318 26.67 12.12 13.14
C SER A 318 26.33 12.60 14.55
N GLU A 319 25.04 12.72 14.89
CA GLU A 319 24.58 13.01 16.26
C GLU A 319 24.66 11.81 17.23
N GLY A 320 25.14 10.65 16.80
CA GLY A 320 25.18 9.43 17.62
C GLY A 320 23.81 8.77 17.86
N LYS A 321 22.76 9.17 17.12
CA LYS A 321 21.45 8.53 17.18
C LYS A 321 21.43 7.28 16.30
N GLU A 322 21.01 6.17 16.89
CA GLU A 322 20.90 4.88 16.22
C GLU A 322 19.48 4.65 15.69
N LYS A 323 19.38 4.11 14.47
CA LYS A 323 18.14 3.64 13.86
C LYS A 323 18.33 2.19 13.40
N THR A 324 17.41 1.32 13.79
CA THR A 324 17.44 -0.09 13.42
C THR A 324 16.25 -0.48 12.54
N GLY A 325 16.40 -1.57 11.78
CA GLY A 325 15.33 -2.15 11.00
C GLY A 325 15.54 -3.65 10.77
N LYS A 326 14.53 -4.28 10.19
CA LYS A 326 14.56 -5.71 9.85
C LYS A 326 13.79 -6.00 8.57
N VAL A 327 14.23 -7.00 7.83
CA VAL A 327 13.63 -7.46 6.57
C VAL A 327 13.67 -8.98 6.54
N THR A 328 12.60 -9.65 6.11
CA THR A 328 12.52 -11.12 6.09
C THR A 328 12.44 -11.64 4.65
N TYR A 329 13.17 -12.73 4.40
CA TYR A 329 13.22 -13.42 3.11
C TYR A 329 12.73 -14.85 3.29
N THR A 330 11.84 -15.30 2.41
CA THR A 330 11.28 -16.66 2.43
C THR A 330 11.66 -17.39 1.15
N LYS A 331 12.33 -18.54 1.28
CA LYS A 331 12.62 -19.38 0.10
C LYS A 331 11.38 -20.18 -0.23
N VAL A 332 10.83 -20.07 -1.42
CA VAL A 332 9.60 -20.76 -1.84
C VAL A 332 9.94 -21.78 -2.90
N ASP A 333 9.31 -22.95 -2.83
CA ASP A 333 9.52 -24.03 -3.78
C ASP A 333 9.20 -23.58 -5.21
N PRO A 334 10.16 -23.57 -6.15
CA PRO A 334 9.92 -23.24 -7.55
C PRO A 334 8.94 -24.21 -8.23
N ASN A 335 8.78 -25.43 -7.71
CA ASN A 335 8.01 -26.52 -8.30
C ASN A 335 6.83 -26.97 -7.42
N ALA A 336 6.40 -26.16 -6.44
CA ALA A 336 5.19 -26.44 -5.69
C ALA A 336 3.97 -26.34 -6.62
N ALA A 337 3.40 -27.49 -6.96
CA ALA A 337 2.19 -27.59 -7.77
C ALA A 337 0.95 -27.49 -6.89
N ILE A 338 0.04 -26.58 -7.21
CA ILE A 338 -1.31 -26.57 -6.63
C ILE A 338 -2.25 -27.35 -7.56
N THR A 339 -2.89 -28.39 -7.05
CA THR A 339 -3.81 -29.22 -7.83
C THR A 339 -5.26 -28.94 -7.49
N VAL A 340 -6.06 -28.62 -8.52
CA VAL A 340 -7.51 -28.50 -8.42
C VAL A 340 -8.13 -29.83 -8.79
N TYR A 341 -8.89 -30.43 -7.88
CA TYR A 341 -9.66 -31.66 -8.09
C TYR A 341 -11.15 -31.32 -8.21
N VAL A 342 -11.83 -31.87 -9.21
CA VAL A 342 -13.23 -31.59 -9.51
C VAL A 342 -14.01 -32.89 -9.66
N LYS A 343 -14.98 -33.11 -8.76
CA LYS A 343 -16.01 -34.14 -8.91
C LYS A 343 -17.02 -33.69 -9.97
N ALA A 344 -17.11 -34.42 -11.07
CA ALA A 344 -18.03 -34.12 -12.17
C ALA A 344 -18.30 -35.34 -13.06
N ASP A 345 -19.50 -35.41 -13.67
CA ASP A 345 -19.91 -36.51 -14.56
C ASP A 345 -19.09 -36.58 -15.86
N LYS A 346 -18.64 -35.42 -16.36
CA LYS A 346 -17.84 -35.26 -17.58
C LYS A 346 -16.63 -34.37 -17.29
N ALA A 347 -15.60 -34.50 -18.12
CA ALA A 347 -14.38 -33.68 -18.04
C ALA A 347 -14.72 -32.18 -18.12
N PRO A 348 -14.48 -31.40 -17.06
CA PRO A 348 -14.61 -29.95 -17.11
C PRO A 348 -13.45 -29.34 -17.90
N TYR A 349 -13.68 -28.17 -18.47
CA TYR A 349 -12.62 -27.23 -18.82
C TYR A 349 -12.34 -26.33 -17.61
N ILE A 350 -11.07 -26.06 -17.34
CA ILE A 350 -10.60 -25.14 -16.31
C ILE A 350 -9.93 -23.94 -16.96
N HIS A 351 -10.41 -22.75 -16.61
CA HIS A 351 -9.79 -21.49 -16.99
C HIS A 351 -9.23 -20.83 -15.73
N ALA A 352 -7.94 -20.48 -15.69
CA ALA A 352 -7.27 -20.00 -14.49
C ALA A 352 -6.44 -18.74 -14.75
N TRP A 353 -6.40 -17.82 -13.77
CA TRP A 353 -5.63 -16.58 -13.85
C TRP A 353 -5.16 -16.08 -12.49
N THR A 354 -4.06 -15.31 -12.48
CA THR A 354 -3.60 -14.56 -11.31
C THR A 354 -4.12 -13.12 -11.32
N THR A 355 -4.20 -12.50 -10.14
CA THR A 355 -4.61 -11.08 -9.98
C THR A 355 -3.42 -10.18 -9.70
N GLY A 356 -3.49 -8.91 -10.11
CA GLY A 356 -2.44 -7.91 -9.85
C GLY A 356 -2.00 -7.19 -11.12
N VAL A 357 -1.03 -6.29 -11.00
CA VAL A 357 -0.43 -5.54 -12.12
C VAL A 357 0.19 -6.46 -13.19
N ASP A 358 0.63 -7.66 -12.79
CA ASP A 358 1.16 -8.72 -13.66
C ASP A 358 0.19 -9.92 -13.79
N GLY A 359 -1.14 -9.68 -13.78
CA GLY A 359 -2.14 -10.75 -13.91
C GLY A 359 -1.91 -11.62 -15.15
N LYS A 360 -1.65 -12.92 -14.95
CA LYS A 360 -1.37 -13.89 -16.02
C LYS A 360 -2.54 -14.85 -16.19
N ASN A 361 -2.84 -15.17 -17.43
CA ASN A 361 -3.71 -16.28 -17.77
C ASN A 361 -2.89 -17.58 -17.79
N LEU A 362 -3.21 -18.49 -16.87
CA LEU A 362 -2.44 -19.72 -16.61
C LEU A 362 -2.84 -20.89 -17.52
N THR A 363 -4.04 -20.82 -18.12
CA THR A 363 -4.60 -21.89 -18.97
C THR A 363 -4.73 -21.49 -20.43
N GLY A 364 -4.31 -20.27 -20.78
CA GLY A 364 -4.48 -19.70 -22.11
C GLY A 364 -5.92 -19.27 -22.40
N SER A 365 -6.21 -18.98 -23.67
CA SER A 365 -7.50 -18.45 -24.12
C SER A 365 -8.69 -19.29 -23.64
N TRP A 366 -9.82 -18.63 -23.41
CA TRP A 366 -11.10 -19.28 -23.14
C TRP A 366 -11.40 -20.38 -24.18
N PRO A 367 -11.93 -21.57 -23.80
CA PRO A 367 -12.43 -21.98 -22.48
C PRO A 367 -11.37 -22.51 -21.49
N GLY A 368 -10.08 -22.35 -21.78
CA GLY A 368 -8.99 -22.90 -20.97
C GLY A 368 -8.63 -24.33 -21.36
N LYS A 369 -8.23 -25.16 -20.39
CA LYS A 369 -7.73 -26.53 -20.62
C LYS A 369 -8.72 -27.58 -20.12
N VAL A 370 -8.83 -28.71 -20.81
CA VAL A 370 -9.60 -29.86 -20.33
C VAL A 370 -8.86 -30.49 -19.14
N MET A 371 -9.57 -30.78 -18.05
CA MET A 371 -9.00 -31.43 -16.87
C MET A 371 -8.71 -32.92 -17.14
N LYS A 372 -7.68 -33.47 -16.48
CA LYS A 372 -7.22 -34.86 -16.63
C LYS A 372 -8.02 -35.80 -15.72
N GLY A 373 -8.37 -37.01 -16.19
CA GLY A 373 -9.16 -37.96 -15.41
C GLY A 373 -10.11 -38.82 -16.28
N PRO A 374 -11.16 -39.42 -15.67
CA PRO A 374 -11.47 -39.38 -14.25
C PRO A 374 -10.68 -40.43 -13.46
N GLU A 375 -10.29 -40.10 -12.23
CA GLU A 375 -9.97 -41.08 -11.19
C GLU A 375 -11.27 -41.37 -10.42
N GLU A 376 -11.62 -42.65 -10.25
CA GLU A 376 -12.80 -43.02 -9.45
C GLU A 376 -12.40 -43.18 -7.97
N ILE A 377 -13.00 -42.35 -7.11
CA ILE A 377 -12.80 -42.35 -5.67
C ILE A 377 -14.17 -42.50 -5.03
N ASP A 378 -14.39 -43.57 -4.26
CA ASP A 378 -15.68 -43.90 -3.63
C ASP A 378 -16.88 -43.91 -4.60
N GLY A 379 -16.65 -44.40 -5.84
CA GLY A 379 -17.68 -44.45 -6.88
C GLY A 379 -18.01 -43.11 -7.54
N ALA A 380 -17.28 -42.04 -7.21
CA ALA A 380 -17.39 -40.72 -7.84
C ALA A 380 -16.19 -40.42 -8.75
N LYS A 381 -16.46 -39.75 -9.88
CA LYS A 381 -15.45 -39.38 -10.89
C LYS A 381 -14.80 -38.04 -10.55
N TYR A 382 -13.48 -38.05 -10.36
CA TYR A 382 -12.68 -36.85 -10.09
C TYR A 382 -11.74 -36.53 -11.26
N TRP A 383 -11.73 -35.27 -11.66
CA TRP A 383 -10.84 -34.70 -12.67
C TRP A 383 -9.84 -33.75 -12.02
N SER A 384 -8.60 -33.72 -12.47
CA SER A 384 -7.54 -32.89 -11.87
C SER A 384 -6.81 -32.02 -12.89
N TYR A 385 -6.33 -30.88 -12.42
CA TYR A 385 -5.39 -30.04 -13.15
C TYR A 385 -4.42 -29.40 -12.15
N SER A 386 -3.13 -29.49 -12.43
CA SER A 386 -2.06 -28.98 -11.56
C SER A 386 -1.48 -27.70 -12.14
N PHE A 387 -1.21 -26.74 -11.25
CA PHE A 387 -0.62 -25.44 -11.57
C PHE A 387 0.75 -25.35 -10.90
N ASP A 388 1.80 -25.40 -11.71
CA ASP A 388 3.19 -25.30 -11.25
C ASP A 388 3.63 -23.83 -11.16
N GLY A 389 4.42 -23.49 -10.15
CA GLY A 389 5.05 -22.17 -10.05
C GLY A 389 4.09 -21.00 -9.76
N VAL A 390 2.90 -21.28 -9.20
CA VAL A 390 1.88 -20.27 -8.88
C VAL A 390 1.54 -20.30 -7.38
N GLU A 391 1.57 -19.13 -6.73
CA GLU A 391 1.28 -18.96 -5.29
C GLU A 391 -0.20 -18.73 -4.98
N ASN A 392 -0.91 -18.03 -5.86
CA ASN A 392 -2.30 -17.67 -5.72
C ASN A 392 -2.92 -17.49 -7.11
N PHE A 393 -4.07 -18.11 -7.35
CA PHE A 393 -4.83 -17.93 -8.58
C PHE A 393 -6.33 -18.11 -8.36
N ASN A 394 -7.07 -17.74 -9.39
CA ASN A 394 -8.50 -17.94 -9.48
C ASN A 394 -8.80 -18.92 -10.62
N VAL A 395 -9.94 -19.61 -10.54
CA VAL A 395 -10.41 -20.51 -11.60
C VAL A 395 -11.89 -20.31 -11.91
N ILE A 396 -12.25 -20.69 -13.13
CA ILE A 396 -13.62 -20.94 -13.59
C ILE A 396 -13.65 -22.36 -14.16
N LEU A 397 -14.70 -23.12 -13.81
CA LEU A 397 -15.00 -24.40 -14.43
C LEU A 397 -16.09 -24.21 -15.48
N ASN A 398 -15.94 -24.82 -16.65
CA ASN A 398 -16.93 -24.74 -17.72
C ASN A 398 -17.07 -26.07 -18.47
N ASN A 399 -18.17 -26.22 -19.21
CA ASN A 399 -18.47 -27.46 -19.93
C ASN A 399 -18.03 -27.46 -21.41
N GLY A 400 -17.27 -26.46 -21.84
CA GLY A 400 -16.82 -26.30 -23.24
C GLY A 400 -17.92 -25.89 -24.23
N SER A 401 -19.17 -25.79 -23.81
CA SER A 401 -20.34 -25.49 -24.66
C SER A 401 -21.13 -24.24 -24.22
N GLY A 402 -20.56 -23.44 -23.32
CA GLY A 402 -21.07 -22.11 -22.94
C GLY A 402 -21.62 -22.01 -21.51
N ALA A 403 -21.86 -23.12 -20.80
CA ALA A 403 -22.20 -23.06 -19.38
C ALA A 403 -20.92 -23.11 -18.51
N GLN A 404 -20.90 -22.30 -17.45
CA GLN A 404 -19.75 -22.11 -16.56
C GLN A 404 -20.16 -21.79 -15.13
N SER A 405 -19.28 -22.11 -14.17
CA SER A 405 -19.37 -21.70 -12.78
C SER A 405 -19.13 -20.19 -12.60
N GLY A 406 -19.40 -19.67 -11.41
CA GLY A 406 -18.83 -18.40 -10.96
C GLY A 406 -17.31 -18.49 -10.73
N ASN A 407 -16.69 -17.35 -10.43
CA ASN A 407 -15.27 -17.28 -10.09
C ASN A 407 -14.99 -17.97 -8.75
N ILE A 408 -14.00 -18.86 -8.74
CA ILE A 408 -13.48 -19.49 -7.53
C ILE A 408 -12.12 -18.84 -7.28
N THR A 409 -12.02 -17.99 -6.26
CA THR A 409 -10.89 -17.08 -6.08
C THR A 409 -10.00 -17.43 -4.90
N GLY A 410 -8.74 -17.00 -4.94
CA GLY A 410 -7.83 -17.08 -3.80
C GLY A 410 -7.31 -18.49 -3.50
N ILE A 411 -7.08 -19.30 -4.54
CA ILE A 411 -6.58 -20.66 -4.39
C ILE A 411 -5.07 -20.62 -4.12
N THR A 412 -4.66 -21.07 -2.95
CA THR A 412 -3.25 -21.09 -2.48
C THR A 412 -2.74 -22.49 -2.11
N SER A 413 -3.58 -23.52 -2.21
CA SER A 413 -3.26 -24.92 -1.93
C SER A 413 -4.21 -25.85 -2.67
N ASP A 414 -3.92 -27.16 -2.65
CA ASP A 414 -4.79 -28.18 -3.23
C ASP A 414 -6.25 -27.99 -2.78
N ILE A 415 -7.19 -28.05 -3.74
CA ILE A 415 -8.61 -27.82 -3.48
C ILE A 415 -9.47 -28.88 -4.16
N TYR A 416 -10.56 -29.26 -3.50
CA TYR A 416 -11.58 -30.16 -4.04
C TYR A 416 -12.87 -29.39 -4.28
N LEU A 417 -13.46 -29.60 -5.46
CA LEU A 417 -14.68 -28.95 -5.92
C LEU A 417 -15.69 -30.00 -6.38
N GLU A 418 -16.98 -29.70 -6.28
CA GLU A 418 -18.06 -30.42 -6.97
C GLU A 418 -18.67 -29.49 -8.02
N TYR A 419 -18.75 -29.94 -9.27
CA TYR A 419 -19.25 -29.17 -10.40
C TYR A 419 -20.36 -29.90 -11.14
N ASP A 420 -21.49 -29.21 -11.36
CA ASP A 420 -22.71 -29.76 -11.98
C ASP A 420 -22.70 -29.76 -13.52
N GLY A 421 -21.62 -29.27 -14.15
CA GLY A 421 -21.57 -29.07 -15.60
C GLY A 421 -22.31 -27.81 -16.09
N GLY A 422 -22.84 -27.01 -15.17
CA GLY A 422 -23.65 -25.82 -15.39
C GLY A 422 -23.13 -24.60 -14.62
N LYS A 423 -23.95 -24.02 -13.75
CA LYS A 423 -23.61 -22.79 -13.01
C LYS A 423 -23.05 -23.04 -11.60
N SER A 424 -23.18 -24.27 -11.08
CA SER A 424 -22.86 -24.57 -9.69
C SER A 424 -21.52 -25.27 -9.58
N ALA A 425 -20.55 -24.57 -8.98
CA ALA A 425 -19.34 -25.18 -8.45
C ALA A 425 -19.22 -24.80 -6.97
N LYS A 426 -18.99 -25.79 -6.10
CA LYS A 426 -18.80 -25.57 -4.65
C LYS A 426 -17.54 -26.27 -4.17
N LYS A 427 -16.87 -25.66 -3.19
CA LYS A 427 -15.77 -26.30 -2.46
C LYS A 427 -16.33 -27.44 -1.62
N ILE A 428 -15.66 -28.59 -1.67
CA ILE A 428 -15.95 -29.76 -0.85
C ILE A 428 -14.68 -30.15 -0.09
N ASP A 429 -14.84 -30.92 0.98
CA ASP A 429 -13.71 -31.56 1.63
C ASP A 429 -13.09 -32.61 0.72
N ALA A 430 -11.80 -32.89 0.93
CA ALA A 430 -11.16 -34.02 0.27
C ALA A 430 -11.93 -35.31 0.61
N PRO A 431 -12.18 -36.21 -0.36
CA PRO A 431 -12.87 -37.46 -0.09
C PRO A 431 -12.09 -38.26 0.96
N VAL A 432 -12.81 -38.94 1.86
CA VAL A 432 -12.22 -39.65 3.01
C VAL A 432 -11.28 -40.77 2.55
N ASN A 433 -11.54 -41.37 1.39
CA ASN A 433 -10.67 -42.32 0.70
C ASN A 433 -9.87 -41.71 -0.46
N ALA A 434 -9.61 -40.39 -0.46
CA ALA A 434 -8.63 -39.80 -1.38
C ALA A 434 -7.34 -40.62 -1.32
N ALA A 435 -6.84 -41.09 -2.47
CA ALA A 435 -5.71 -42.00 -2.50
C ALA A 435 -4.55 -41.45 -1.65
N ALA A 436 -4.05 -42.26 -0.71
CA ALA A 436 -2.87 -41.95 0.06
C ALA A 436 -1.76 -41.51 -0.90
N LYS A 437 -1.08 -40.40 -0.61
CA LYS A 437 -0.03 -39.84 -1.48
C LYS A 437 1.17 -39.37 -0.68
N VAL A 438 2.35 -39.47 -1.29
CA VAL A 438 3.52 -38.71 -0.87
C VAL A 438 3.63 -37.48 -1.78
N THR A 439 3.70 -36.30 -1.18
CA THR A 439 4.02 -35.06 -1.90
C THR A 439 5.50 -34.75 -1.71
N LEU A 440 6.20 -34.52 -2.82
CA LEU A 440 7.57 -34.02 -2.84
C LEU A 440 7.54 -32.52 -3.13
N SER A 441 8.35 -31.76 -2.40
CA SER A 441 8.51 -30.31 -2.58
C SER A 441 10.02 -30.01 -2.55
N PRO A 442 10.67 -29.76 -3.70
CA PRO A 442 10.14 -29.72 -5.07
C PRO A 442 9.75 -31.11 -5.58
N ASN A 443 8.79 -31.18 -6.51
CA ASN A 443 8.39 -32.42 -7.18
C ASN A 443 9.19 -32.68 -8.48
N GLY A 444 10.52 -32.64 -8.38
CA GLY A 444 11.44 -32.80 -9.52
C GLY A 444 11.94 -31.45 -10.05
N GLY A 445 12.60 -31.45 -11.21
CA GLY A 445 13.05 -30.24 -11.92
C GLY A 445 14.57 -30.11 -12.05
N GLU A 446 15.01 -28.97 -12.60
CA GLU A 446 16.43 -28.66 -12.81
C GLU A 446 17.03 -27.91 -11.59
N PHE A 447 18.29 -28.20 -11.25
CA PHE A 447 19.03 -27.51 -10.19
C PHE A 447 20.54 -27.49 -10.49
N GLU A 448 21.30 -26.54 -9.93
CA GLU A 448 22.72 -26.36 -10.30
C GLU A 448 23.70 -27.04 -9.33
N LYS A 449 23.60 -26.75 -8.02
CA LYS A 449 24.54 -27.24 -6.99
C LYS A 449 23.98 -28.42 -6.20
N THR A 450 23.13 -28.11 -5.23
CA THR A 450 22.40 -29.06 -4.40
C THR A 450 20.94 -28.61 -4.30
N ILE A 451 20.05 -29.54 -4.01
CA ILE A 451 18.63 -29.26 -3.79
C ILE A 451 18.12 -30.01 -2.58
N SER A 452 17.41 -29.31 -1.71
CA SER A 452 16.73 -29.90 -0.55
C SER A 452 15.29 -30.24 -0.95
N VAL A 453 14.85 -31.46 -0.66
CA VAL A 453 13.55 -32.01 -1.04
C VAL A 453 12.81 -32.47 0.20
N THR A 454 11.59 -31.98 0.41
CA THR A 454 10.71 -32.39 1.50
C THR A 454 9.67 -33.39 0.99
N ALA A 455 9.67 -34.59 1.57
CA ALA A 455 8.64 -35.60 1.38
C ALA A 455 7.62 -35.56 2.53
N THR A 456 6.33 -35.44 2.19
CA THR A 456 5.23 -35.46 3.17
C THR A 456 4.22 -36.54 2.79
N LEU A 457 3.94 -37.45 3.72
CA LEU A 457 2.90 -38.46 3.57
C LEU A 457 1.54 -37.88 3.99
N SER A 458 0.50 -38.07 3.18
CA SER A 458 -0.84 -37.58 3.49
C SER A 458 -1.38 -38.15 4.82
N ASN A 459 -2.11 -37.33 5.58
CA ASN A 459 -2.63 -37.70 6.92
C ASN A 459 -3.52 -38.95 6.91
N ASN A 460 -4.17 -39.23 5.77
CA ASN A 460 -5.06 -40.37 5.59
C ASN A 460 -4.35 -41.66 5.12
N ALA A 461 -3.02 -41.64 5.01
CA ALA A 461 -2.24 -42.82 4.66
C ALA A 461 -2.04 -43.75 5.87
N LYS A 462 -2.08 -45.06 5.63
CA LYS A 462 -1.70 -46.11 6.60
C LYS A 462 -0.18 -46.21 6.71
N SER A 463 0.52 -46.14 5.59
CA SER A 463 1.98 -46.17 5.51
C SER A 463 2.47 -45.53 4.22
N GLY A 464 3.75 -45.18 4.14
CA GLY A 464 4.37 -44.70 2.92
C GLY A 464 5.88 -44.61 3.05
N TRP A 465 6.56 -44.51 1.92
CA TRP A 465 8.02 -44.42 1.85
C TRP A 465 8.46 -43.63 0.62
N TYR A 466 9.70 -43.15 0.64
CA TYR A 466 10.42 -42.69 -0.55
C TYR A 466 11.77 -43.39 -0.66
N LYS A 467 12.35 -43.44 -1.87
CA LYS A 467 13.73 -43.86 -2.13
C LYS A 467 14.34 -43.02 -3.24
N ILE A 468 15.66 -42.85 -3.21
CA ILE A 468 16.41 -42.08 -4.20
C ILE A 468 17.14 -43.07 -5.11
N GLY A 469 16.80 -43.10 -6.40
CA GLY A 469 17.31 -44.08 -7.36
C GLY A 469 17.07 -45.52 -6.89
N ASP A 470 18.14 -46.30 -6.84
CA ASP A 470 18.15 -47.70 -6.35
C ASP A 470 18.52 -47.82 -4.87
N GLY A 471 18.56 -46.70 -4.13
CA GLY A 471 18.85 -46.67 -2.69
C GLY A 471 17.76 -47.30 -1.82
N GLU A 472 18.02 -47.36 -0.52
CA GLU A 472 17.10 -47.90 0.48
C GLU A 472 15.81 -47.08 0.61
N GLN A 473 14.72 -47.74 1.02
CA GLN A 473 13.45 -47.09 1.32
C GLN A 473 13.51 -46.40 2.67
N VAL A 474 13.10 -45.13 2.70
CA VAL A 474 12.92 -44.34 3.90
C VAL A 474 11.43 -44.23 4.22
N ASN A 475 11.02 -44.77 5.36
CA ASN A 475 9.63 -44.75 5.80
C ASN A 475 9.20 -43.33 6.21
N LEU A 476 7.98 -42.97 5.83
CA LEU A 476 7.35 -41.70 6.15
C LEU A 476 6.25 -41.89 7.20
N THR A 477 6.09 -40.90 8.08
CA THR A 477 4.99 -40.85 9.03
C THR A 477 3.90 -39.91 8.51
N PRO A 478 2.61 -40.30 8.52
CA PRO A 478 1.52 -39.43 8.07
C PRO A 478 1.58 -38.06 8.75
N GLY A 479 1.51 -36.99 7.95
CA GLY A 479 1.51 -35.60 8.43
C GLY A 479 2.85 -35.07 8.91
N LYS A 480 3.93 -35.88 8.94
CA LYS A 480 5.26 -35.43 9.35
C LYS A 480 6.19 -35.31 8.14
N PRO A 481 6.61 -34.09 7.77
CA PRO A 481 7.54 -33.90 6.67
C PRO A 481 8.93 -34.46 7.01
N VAL A 482 9.62 -35.02 6.01
CA VAL A 482 11.02 -35.43 6.07
C VAL A 482 11.78 -34.75 4.93
N THR A 483 12.94 -34.15 5.23
CA THR A 483 13.76 -33.43 4.26
C THR A 483 15.04 -34.20 3.96
N PHE A 484 15.44 -34.24 2.69
CA PHE A 484 16.71 -34.84 2.22
C PHE A 484 17.34 -33.99 1.11
N THR A 485 18.67 -34.09 0.94
CA THR A 485 19.41 -33.28 -0.03
C THR A 485 19.90 -34.14 -1.21
N LEU A 486 19.75 -33.64 -2.43
CA LEU A 486 20.31 -34.20 -3.66
C LEU A 486 21.40 -33.27 -4.22
N GLY A 487 22.34 -33.82 -5.01
CA GLY A 487 23.28 -33.03 -5.81
C GLY A 487 24.74 -33.04 -5.37
N ALA A 488 25.04 -33.38 -4.11
CA ALA A 488 26.42 -33.42 -3.60
C ALA A 488 27.26 -34.50 -4.29
N ASP A 489 26.62 -35.58 -4.73
CA ASP A 489 27.23 -36.74 -5.39
C ASP A 489 26.85 -36.87 -6.88
N MET A 490 26.22 -35.84 -7.45
CA MET A 490 25.80 -35.82 -8.86
C MET A 490 26.75 -34.99 -9.73
N MET A 491 27.04 -35.47 -10.94
CA MET A 491 27.74 -34.71 -11.99
C MET A 491 26.79 -33.76 -12.73
N GLU A 492 27.32 -32.71 -13.36
CA GLU A 492 26.54 -31.85 -14.25
C GLU A 492 25.96 -32.67 -15.43
N GLY A 493 24.68 -32.48 -15.73
CA GLY A 493 23.91 -33.26 -16.69
C GLY A 493 23.32 -34.56 -16.14
N GLU A 494 23.63 -34.94 -14.89
CA GLU A 494 23.11 -36.16 -14.26
C GLU A 494 21.68 -35.96 -13.72
N SER A 495 20.86 -37.01 -13.79
CA SER A 495 19.50 -37.03 -13.24
C SER A 495 19.35 -38.06 -12.12
N LYS A 496 18.71 -37.68 -11.01
CA LYS A 496 18.26 -38.62 -9.98
C LYS A 496 16.74 -38.66 -9.91
N THR A 497 16.19 -39.87 -9.78
CA THR A 497 14.74 -40.07 -9.62
C THR A 497 14.43 -40.45 -8.18
N VAL A 498 13.57 -39.68 -7.53
CA VAL A 498 12.97 -40.06 -6.24
C VAL A 498 11.68 -40.79 -6.54
N THR A 499 11.56 -42.03 -6.07
CA THR A 499 10.32 -42.80 -6.17
C THR A 499 9.68 -42.93 -4.79
N TRP A 500 8.37 -43.00 -4.74
CA TRP A 500 7.63 -43.10 -3.48
C TRP A 500 6.44 -44.05 -3.60
N SER A 501 5.95 -44.50 -2.45
CA SER A 501 4.70 -45.23 -2.31
C SER A 501 3.92 -44.70 -1.12
N ALA A 502 2.60 -44.70 -1.23
CA ALA A 502 1.68 -44.45 -0.13
C ALA A 502 0.55 -45.48 -0.17
N THR A 503 0.30 -46.11 0.97
CA THR A 503 -0.73 -47.13 1.14
C THR A 503 -1.87 -46.55 1.97
N ASN A 504 -3.10 -46.66 1.50
CA ASN A 504 -4.28 -46.19 2.23
C ASN A 504 -4.75 -47.22 3.29
N ALA A 505 -5.82 -46.90 4.01
CA ALA A 505 -6.40 -47.79 5.02
C ALA A 505 -6.94 -49.12 4.46
N GLU A 506 -7.24 -49.17 3.16
CA GLU A 506 -7.74 -50.35 2.42
C GLU A 506 -6.61 -51.21 1.82
N ASP A 507 -5.35 -50.98 2.22
CA ASP A 507 -4.17 -51.69 1.71
C ASP A 507 -3.91 -51.53 0.20
N LYS A 508 -4.46 -50.48 -0.42
CA LYS A 508 -4.15 -50.10 -1.80
C LYS A 508 -2.97 -49.13 -1.83
N ALA A 509 -1.90 -49.52 -2.52
CA ALA A 509 -0.70 -48.72 -2.69
C ALA A 509 -0.77 -47.87 -3.98
N LYS A 510 -0.43 -46.59 -3.86
CA LYS A 510 -0.17 -45.67 -4.98
C LYS A 510 1.31 -45.33 -5.00
N THR A 511 1.93 -45.47 -6.15
CA THR A 511 3.34 -45.09 -6.35
C THR A 511 3.44 -43.85 -7.23
N GLY A 512 4.54 -43.14 -7.08
CA GLY A 512 4.88 -42.02 -7.95
C GLY A 512 6.38 -41.76 -7.97
N SER A 513 6.79 -40.83 -8.80
CA SER A 513 8.19 -40.48 -8.98
C SER A 513 8.37 -39.02 -9.37
N ALA A 514 9.52 -38.46 -9.00
CA ALA A 514 9.98 -37.14 -9.44
C ALA A 514 11.45 -37.24 -9.88
N THR A 515 11.77 -36.62 -11.01
CA THR A 515 13.14 -36.62 -11.56
C THR A 515 13.77 -35.25 -11.40
N PHE A 516 14.99 -35.23 -10.87
CA PHE A 516 15.78 -34.03 -10.58
C PHE A 516 17.02 -34.05 -11.46
N ASN A 517 17.20 -33.03 -12.29
CA ASN A 517 18.28 -32.93 -13.25
C ASN A 517 19.30 -31.89 -12.76
N LYS A 518 20.55 -32.30 -12.56
CA LYS A 518 21.61 -31.34 -12.26
C LYS A 518 22.04 -30.69 -13.56
N ILE A 519 21.83 -29.39 -13.70
CA ILE A 519 22.28 -28.62 -14.87
C ILE A 519 23.62 -27.95 -14.58
N LYS A 520 24.32 -27.58 -15.65
CA LYS A 520 25.57 -26.84 -15.56
C LYS A 520 25.34 -25.50 -14.86
N GLU A 521 26.20 -25.17 -13.90
CA GLU A 521 26.18 -23.85 -13.25
C GLU A 521 26.37 -22.76 -14.32
N VAL A 522 25.33 -21.96 -14.56
CA VAL A 522 25.43 -20.80 -15.46
C VAL A 522 26.10 -19.68 -14.68
N VAL A 523 27.42 -19.59 -14.82
CA VAL A 523 28.17 -18.42 -14.34
C VAL A 523 27.76 -17.25 -15.23
N ILE A 524 26.83 -16.41 -14.75
CA ILE A 524 26.50 -15.15 -15.38
C ILE A 524 27.65 -14.19 -15.03
N PRO A 525 28.54 -13.83 -15.98
CA PRO A 525 29.56 -12.85 -15.68
C PRO A 525 28.85 -11.51 -15.47
N THR A 526 29.06 -10.88 -14.32
CA THR A 526 28.64 -9.50 -14.09
C THR A 526 29.29 -8.62 -15.17
N PRO A 527 28.56 -8.08 -16.14
CA PRO A 527 29.20 -7.36 -17.23
C PRO A 527 29.72 -6.02 -16.72
N THR A 528 31.03 -5.81 -16.86
CA THR A 528 31.68 -4.50 -16.74
C THR A 528 32.04 -3.99 -18.13
N GLY A 529 31.86 -2.70 -18.38
CA GLY A 529 32.25 -2.05 -19.65
C GLY A 529 31.06 -1.66 -20.55
N ILE A 530 31.24 -1.77 -21.87
CA ILE A 530 30.23 -1.42 -22.89
C ILE A 530 29.43 -2.68 -23.24
N PHE A 531 28.11 -2.66 -23.07
CA PHE A 531 27.22 -3.79 -23.35
C PHE A 531 25.79 -3.35 -23.63
N ALA A 532 24.97 -4.25 -24.20
CA ALA A 532 23.54 -4.05 -24.43
C ALA A 532 22.78 -5.39 -24.41
N TYR A 533 21.47 -5.33 -24.16
CA TYR A 533 20.59 -6.49 -24.18
C TYR A 533 19.58 -6.43 -25.31
N PHE A 534 19.19 -7.57 -25.84
CA PHE A 534 18.16 -7.71 -26.86
C PHE A 534 17.12 -8.77 -26.49
N LEU A 535 15.85 -8.40 -26.58
CA LEU A 535 14.70 -9.27 -26.45
C LEU A 535 14.41 -9.87 -27.83
N ALA A 536 14.92 -11.08 -28.06
CA ALA A 536 14.83 -11.71 -29.36
C ALA A 536 13.41 -12.22 -29.62
N PRO A 537 12.83 -11.96 -30.81
CA PRO A 537 11.63 -12.66 -31.28
C PRO A 537 11.77 -14.18 -31.12
N SER A 538 10.68 -14.87 -30.81
CA SER A 538 10.73 -16.31 -30.48
C SER A 538 11.19 -17.22 -31.62
N ASP A 539 11.14 -16.73 -32.86
CA ASP A 539 11.62 -17.38 -34.07
C ASP A 539 13.12 -17.15 -34.34
N TRP A 540 13.80 -16.33 -33.54
CA TRP A 540 15.25 -16.11 -33.65
C TRP A 540 16.03 -17.11 -32.79
N SER A 541 16.72 -18.04 -33.45
CA SER A 541 17.62 -19.00 -32.80
C SER A 541 19.03 -18.45 -32.55
N GLN A 542 19.36 -17.31 -33.15
CA GLN A 542 20.65 -16.61 -33.07
C GLN A 542 20.40 -15.10 -33.08
N VAL A 543 21.27 -14.36 -32.38
CA VAL A 543 21.31 -12.89 -32.41
C VAL A 543 22.75 -12.46 -32.61
N ASP A 544 23.01 -11.65 -33.62
CA ASP A 544 24.27 -10.94 -33.84
C ASP A 544 24.04 -9.42 -33.62
N CYS A 545 25.08 -8.73 -33.16
CA CYS A 545 25.10 -7.30 -32.90
C CYS A 545 26.07 -6.59 -33.84
N TRP A 546 25.64 -5.45 -34.38
CA TRP A 546 26.46 -4.51 -35.13
C TRP A 546 26.42 -3.14 -34.44
N ALA A 547 27.55 -2.65 -33.94
CA ALA A 547 27.63 -1.38 -33.20
C ALA A 547 28.74 -0.46 -33.73
N TRP A 548 28.44 0.82 -33.93
CA TRP A 548 29.34 1.76 -34.63
C TRP A 548 29.16 3.24 -34.25
N ASN A 549 30.12 4.07 -34.68
CA ASN A 549 30.06 5.55 -34.65
C ASN A 549 29.99 6.12 -36.07
N ASP A 550 28.92 6.84 -36.40
CA ASP A 550 28.76 7.50 -37.71
C ASP A 550 29.77 8.63 -37.93
N SER A 551 30.10 9.39 -36.88
CA SER A 551 30.98 10.55 -36.96
C SER A 551 32.47 10.20 -37.08
N GLU A 552 32.86 8.99 -36.69
CA GLU A 552 34.27 8.59 -36.55
C GLU A 552 34.65 7.39 -37.43
N ASN A 553 33.69 6.77 -38.13
CA ASN A 553 33.88 5.55 -38.93
C ASN A 553 34.52 4.39 -38.12
N VAL A 554 34.12 4.26 -36.84
CA VAL A 554 34.61 3.24 -35.89
C VAL A 554 33.55 2.17 -35.71
N ASN A 555 33.96 0.89 -35.66
CA ASN A 555 33.08 -0.25 -35.46
C ASN A 555 33.54 -1.10 -34.26
N PHE A 556 32.59 -1.41 -33.37
CA PHE A 556 32.81 -2.16 -32.11
C PHE A 556 32.60 -3.66 -32.28
N THR A 557 32.29 -4.11 -33.50
CA THR A 557 31.87 -5.47 -33.84
C THR A 557 32.69 -6.04 -35.00
N GLY A 558 33.93 -5.60 -35.18
CA GLY A 558 34.90 -6.18 -36.11
C GLY A 558 34.80 -5.75 -37.58
N GLY A 559 33.96 -4.77 -37.91
CA GLY A 559 33.93 -4.12 -39.23
C GLY A 559 33.42 -4.98 -40.40
N LYS A 560 32.84 -6.16 -40.12
CA LYS A 560 32.20 -7.04 -41.12
C LYS A 560 30.80 -7.44 -40.70
N TRP A 561 29.80 -7.11 -41.52
CA TRP A 561 28.42 -7.56 -41.33
C TRP A 561 28.35 -9.11 -41.32
N PRO A 562 27.56 -9.77 -40.44
CA PRO A 562 26.53 -9.25 -39.53
C PRO A 562 26.99 -8.75 -38.14
N GLY A 563 28.30 -8.67 -37.90
CA GLY A 563 28.88 -8.27 -36.61
C GLY A 563 29.22 -9.45 -35.71
N VAL A 564 29.04 -9.28 -34.39
CA VAL A 564 29.47 -10.23 -33.36
C VAL A 564 28.27 -10.93 -32.73
N ALA A 565 28.35 -12.24 -32.55
CA ALA A 565 27.31 -13.04 -31.91
C ALA A 565 27.07 -12.61 -30.46
N CYS A 566 25.80 -12.42 -30.10
CA CYS A 566 25.36 -12.18 -28.73
C CYS A 566 25.32 -13.49 -27.92
N THR A 567 25.43 -13.37 -26.60
CA THR A 567 25.30 -14.48 -25.66
C THR A 567 23.87 -14.57 -25.12
N LYS A 568 23.21 -15.72 -25.26
CA LYS A 568 21.92 -15.97 -24.60
C LYS A 568 22.13 -16.14 -23.09
N ILE A 569 21.53 -15.28 -22.27
CA ILE A 569 21.84 -15.20 -20.83
C ILE A 569 20.90 -16.03 -19.94
N GLY A 570 20.07 -16.92 -20.50
CA GLY A 570 19.19 -17.81 -19.75
C GLY A 570 18.00 -17.14 -19.05
N VAL A 571 17.90 -15.81 -19.10
CA VAL A 571 16.76 -15.03 -18.59
C VAL A 571 15.70 -14.91 -19.69
N LYS A 572 14.42 -15.02 -19.29
CA LYS A 572 13.28 -14.64 -20.14
C LYS A 572 12.67 -13.34 -19.64
N LYS A 573 12.35 -12.44 -20.56
CA LYS A 573 11.64 -11.19 -20.28
C LYS A 573 10.49 -11.07 -21.27
N ASN A 574 9.27 -10.87 -20.76
CA ASN A 574 8.05 -10.84 -21.57
C ASN A 574 7.86 -12.12 -22.43
N GLY A 575 8.32 -13.27 -21.92
CA GLY A 575 8.29 -14.56 -22.63
C GLY A 575 9.37 -14.75 -23.70
N LEU A 576 10.11 -13.69 -24.02
CA LEU A 576 11.18 -13.66 -25.01
C LEU A 576 12.53 -13.99 -24.36
N ASP A 577 13.42 -14.59 -25.16
CA ASP A 577 14.78 -14.88 -24.72
C ASP A 577 15.63 -13.61 -24.72
N VAL A 578 16.40 -13.41 -23.65
CA VAL A 578 17.30 -12.27 -23.54
C VAL A 578 18.70 -12.67 -24.02
N TRP A 579 19.24 -11.84 -24.92
CA TRP A 579 20.59 -11.96 -25.46
C TRP A 579 21.41 -10.73 -25.07
N MET A 580 22.70 -10.92 -24.82
CA MET A 580 23.62 -9.85 -24.42
C MET A 580 24.74 -9.72 -25.45
N TRP A 581 24.95 -8.50 -25.92
CA TRP A 581 26.20 -8.11 -26.57
C TRP A 581 27.09 -7.40 -25.55
N LYS A 582 28.38 -7.73 -25.53
CA LYS A 582 29.40 -7.05 -24.74
C LYS A 582 30.59 -6.75 -25.64
N TYR A 583 31.15 -5.55 -25.48
CA TYR A 583 32.39 -5.16 -26.11
C TYR A 583 33.57 -5.47 -25.19
N ASP A 584 34.52 -6.27 -25.67
CA ASP A 584 35.74 -6.67 -24.95
C ASP A 584 37.02 -6.07 -25.56
N GLY A 585 36.90 -5.04 -26.42
CA GLY A 585 38.06 -4.40 -27.05
C GLY A 585 38.56 -3.16 -26.29
N ASP A 586 39.62 -2.53 -26.82
CA ASP A 586 40.37 -1.47 -26.14
C ASP A 586 39.83 -0.04 -26.38
N LEU A 587 38.76 0.13 -27.15
CA LEU A 587 38.18 1.45 -27.40
C LEU A 587 37.57 2.03 -26.12
N THR A 588 37.90 3.28 -25.83
CA THR A 588 37.47 3.99 -24.61
C THR A 588 36.17 4.79 -24.81
N THR A 589 35.70 4.93 -26.05
CA THR A 589 34.43 5.58 -26.41
C THR A 589 33.32 4.55 -26.56
N ALA A 590 32.06 4.95 -26.36
CA ALA A 590 30.90 4.10 -26.61
C ALA A 590 30.43 4.23 -28.08
N PRO A 591 29.79 3.20 -28.65
CA PRO A 591 29.09 3.32 -29.93
C PRO A 591 27.97 4.36 -29.83
N THR A 592 27.62 5.01 -30.95
CA THR A 592 26.46 5.88 -31.06
C THR A 592 25.25 5.14 -31.63
N MET A 593 25.49 4.10 -32.42
CA MET A 593 24.46 3.33 -33.10
C MET A 593 24.63 1.82 -32.89
N ILE A 594 23.51 1.09 -32.88
CA ILE A 594 23.45 -0.36 -32.71
C ILE A 594 22.34 -0.99 -33.56
N ILE A 595 22.58 -2.19 -34.09
CA ILE A 595 21.60 -3.05 -34.77
C ILE A 595 21.71 -4.46 -34.19
N PHE A 596 20.56 -5.11 -33.99
CA PHE A 596 20.49 -6.54 -33.72
C PHE A 596 19.88 -7.28 -34.92
N ASN A 597 20.48 -8.41 -35.30
CA ASN A 597 20.06 -9.19 -36.45
C ASN A 597 20.14 -10.69 -36.18
N ASN A 598 19.46 -11.50 -36.99
CA ASN A 598 19.41 -12.96 -36.83
C ASN A 598 20.50 -13.73 -37.61
N GLY A 599 21.54 -13.03 -38.10
CA GLY A 599 22.59 -13.59 -38.97
C GLY A 599 22.15 -13.87 -40.41
N ASN A 600 20.85 -13.86 -40.70
CA ASN A 600 20.25 -14.28 -41.98
C ASN A 600 19.43 -13.19 -42.70
N GLY A 601 19.62 -11.93 -42.31
CA GLY A 601 19.07 -10.76 -43.03
C GLY A 601 17.82 -10.12 -42.43
N THR A 602 17.23 -10.66 -41.36
CA THR A 602 16.22 -9.96 -40.56
C THR A 602 16.89 -9.19 -39.43
N GLN A 603 16.55 -7.92 -39.27
CA GLN A 603 17.23 -7.01 -38.35
C GLN A 603 16.29 -5.94 -37.79
N THR A 604 16.74 -5.28 -36.72
CA THR A 604 16.15 -4.01 -36.28
C THR A 604 16.42 -2.90 -37.29
N LYS A 605 15.71 -1.78 -37.17
CA LYS A 605 16.19 -0.50 -37.73
C LYS A 605 17.50 -0.08 -37.05
N ASP A 606 18.13 0.98 -37.56
CA ASP A 606 19.25 1.64 -36.88
C ASP A 606 18.75 2.25 -35.56
N LEU A 607 19.36 1.85 -34.44
CA LEU A 607 18.96 2.29 -33.10
C LEU A 607 20.08 3.12 -32.48
N GLU A 608 19.71 4.16 -31.74
CA GLU A 608 20.66 4.87 -30.89
C GLU A 608 21.14 3.96 -29.76
N PHE A 609 22.46 3.91 -29.55
CA PHE A 609 23.07 3.14 -28.48
C PHE A 609 23.05 3.89 -27.15
N GLU A 610 22.48 3.25 -26.14
CA GLU A 610 22.64 3.55 -24.72
C GLU A 610 23.24 2.33 -24.00
N ASN A 611 24.31 2.56 -23.24
CA ASN A 611 25.02 1.49 -22.53
C ASN A 611 24.13 0.80 -21.49
N GLY A 612 24.09 -0.52 -21.53
CA GLY A 612 23.27 -1.36 -20.66
C GLY A 612 21.77 -1.36 -20.98
N ALA A 613 21.34 -0.68 -22.05
CA ALA A 613 19.93 -0.64 -22.42
C ALA A 613 19.42 -1.98 -22.96
N VAL A 614 18.10 -2.15 -22.87
CA VAL A 614 17.38 -3.33 -23.37
C VAL A 614 16.60 -2.93 -24.62
N TYR A 615 16.86 -3.60 -25.73
CA TYR A 615 16.22 -3.38 -27.02
C TYR A 615 15.29 -4.54 -27.39
N ASN A 616 14.32 -4.28 -28.25
CA ASN A 616 13.54 -5.28 -28.96
C ASN A 616 13.49 -4.91 -30.46
N ILE A 617 12.68 -5.63 -31.25
CA ILE A 617 12.57 -5.38 -32.70
C ILE A 617 12.12 -3.94 -33.06
N ASP A 618 11.34 -3.30 -32.17
CA ASP A 618 10.79 -1.95 -32.36
C ASP A 618 11.76 -0.83 -31.91
N GLY A 619 12.71 -1.18 -31.04
CA GLY A 619 13.79 -0.31 -30.60
C GLY A 619 14.08 -0.40 -29.10
N LYS A 620 14.53 0.70 -28.50
CA LYS A 620 14.84 0.76 -27.07
C LYS A 620 13.57 0.61 -26.24
N THR A 621 13.63 -0.26 -25.23
CA THR A 621 12.52 -0.51 -24.30
C THR A 621 12.74 0.23 -22.98
N ASN A 622 11.68 0.32 -22.16
CA ASN A 622 11.76 0.77 -20.76
C ASN A 622 12.09 -0.39 -19.79
N GLU A 623 12.44 -1.55 -20.32
CA GLU A 623 12.75 -2.73 -19.51
C GLU A 623 14.16 -2.64 -18.93
N SER A 624 14.34 -3.25 -17.77
CA SER A 624 15.65 -3.55 -17.22
C SER A 624 15.86 -5.07 -17.19
N VAL A 625 17.06 -5.48 -17.55
CA VAL A 625 17.55 -6.85 -17.38
C VAL A 625 18.49 -6.81 -16.19
N SER A 626 17.99 -7.29 -15.05
CA SER A 626 18.83 -7.46 -13.86
C SER A 626 19.68 -8.71 -14.04
N THR A 627 20.93 -8.55 -14.47
CA THR A 627 21.93 -9.63 -14.44
C THR A 627 22.65 -9.73 -13.09
N GLY A 628 22.02 -9.22 -12.02
CA GLY A 628 22.54 -9.33 -10.66
C GLY A 628 23.50 -8.23 -10.21
N ILE A 629 23.48 -7.01 -10.80
CA ILE A 629 23.87 -5.69 -10.21
C ILE A 629 23.72 -4.59 -11.28
N ASN A 630 23.20 -3.42 -10.90
CA ASN A 630 23.14 -2.21 -11.72
C ASN A 630 24.55 -1.60 -11.88
N GLN A 631 24.97 -1.26 -13.11
CA GLN A 631 26.08 -0.34 -13.33
C GLN A 631 25.56 1.11 -13.23
N VAL A 632 26.20 1.92 -12.39
CA VAL A 632 25.93 3.34 -12.22
C VAL A 632 26.39 4.09 -13.47
N GLY A 633 25.46 4.35 -14.39
CA GLY A 633 25.67 5.31 -15.47
C GLY A 633 25.44 6.73 -14.94
N SER A 634 26.42 7.61 -15.11
CA SER A 634 26.29 9.04 -14.85
C SER A 634 25.33 9.68 -15.87
N LYS A 635 24.03 9.41 -15.72
CA LYS A 635 23.00 10.29 -16.27
C LYS A 635 23.20 11.64 -15.60
N LYS A 636 23.34 12.71 -16.38
CA LYS A 636 23.14 14.07 -15.89
C LYS A 636 21.85 14.03 -15.08
N ALA A 637 21.98 14.13 -13.75
CA ALA A 637 20.89 13.81 -12.86
C ALA A 637 19.67 14.61 -13.34
N PRO A 638 18.51 13.96 -13.62
CA PRO A 638 17.29 14.72 -13.79
C PRO A 638 17.19 15.62 -12.57
N ALA A 639 16.93 16.92 -12.78
CA ALA A 639 16.86 17.87 -11.68
C ALA A 639 15.93 17.29 -10.62
N LYS A 640 16.52 16.81 -9.52
CA LYS A 640 15.75 16.03 -8.57
C LYS A 640 14.69 16.96 -7.97
N LEU A 641 13.50 16.42 -7.87
CA LEU A 641 12.37 17.11 -7.27
C LEU A 641 12.63 17.24 -5.78
N LYS A 642 12.82 18.48 -5.34
CA LYS A 642 12.92 18.81 -3.93
C LYS A 642 11.52 18.72 -3.33
N ILE A 643 11.38 17.86 -2.33
CA ILE A 643 10.16 17.70 -1.56
C ILE A 643 10.38 18.39 -0.23
N TYR A 644 9.42 19.21 0.14
CA TYR A 644 9.43 19.96 1.37
C TYR A 644 8.31 19.44 2.29
N SER A 645 8.54 19.44 3.59
CA SER A 645 7.45 19.36 4.55
C SER A 645 6.52 20.56 4.39
N ILE A 646 5.35 20.52 5.02
CA ILE A 646 4.46 21.69 5.05
C ILE A 646 5.11 22.91 5.71
N ASN A 647 6.14 22.70 6.53
CA ASN A 647 6.95 23.74 7.17
C ASN A 647 8.04 24.30 6.23
N GLY A 648 8.09 23.90 4.96
CA GLY A 648 9.07 24.36 3.99
C GLY A 648 10.47 23.74 4.16
N VAL A 649 10.61 22.69 4.98
CA VAL A 649 11.88 21.98 5.19
C VAL A 649 12.06 20.96 4.08
N LYS A 650 13.17 20.97 3.34
CA LYS A 650 13.45 19.92 2.35
C LYS A 650 13.59 18.58 3.07
N VAL A 651 12.63 17.67 2.87
CA VAL A 651 12.56 16.36 3.54
C VAL A 651 12.95 15.20 2.64
N ALA A 652 12.87 15.37 1.33
CA ALA A 652 13.36 14.39 0.38
C ALA A 652 13.79 15.06 -0.93
N GLU A 653 14.60 14.35 -1.69
CA GLU A 653 14.97 14.73 -3.04
C GLU A 653 14.80 13.50 -3.93
N VAL A 654 13.76 13.52 -4.76
CA VAL A 654 13.31 12.33 -5.51
C VAL A 654 13.38 12.56 -7.01
N ASN A 655 13.41 11.50 -7.81
CA ASN A 655 13.42 11.63 -9.26
C ASN A 655 12.03 11.94 -9.82
N LYS A 656 10.95 11.46 -9.17
CA LYS A 656 9.55 11.78 -9.47
C LYS A 656 8.70 11.73 -8.18
N VAL A 657 7.59 12.48 -8.14
CA VAL A 657 6.75 12.64 -6.93
C VAL A 657 6.25 11.30 -6.36
N SER A 658 6.01 10.29 -7.20
CA SER A 658 5.60 8.95 -6.74
C SER A 658 6.66 8.24 -5.88
N ASP A 659 7.94 8.58 -6.06
CA ASP A 659 9.01 7.94 -5.29
C ASP A 659 9.02 8.42 -3.84
N ALA A 660 8.33 9.54 -3.56
CA ALA A 660 8.20 10.11 -2.24
C ALA A 660 7.59 9.11 -1.23
N GLU A 661 6.67 8.25 -1.68
CA GLU A 661 5.98 7.25 -0.85
C GLU A 661 6.94 6.21 -0.24
N TYR A 662 8.14 6.05 -0.80
CA TYR A 662 9.14 5.09 -0.34
C TYR A 662 10.19 5.71 0.61
N VAL A 663 10.29 7.05 0.63
CA VAL A 663 11.30 7.79 1.42
C VAL A 663 10.69 8.62 2.54
N LEU A 664 9.39 8.94 2.42
CA LEU A 664 8.67 9.77 3.37
C LEU A 664 7.55 8.97 4.01
N ALA A 665 7.33 9.22 5.30
CA ALA A 665 6.20 8.65 6.03
C ALA A 665 4.86 9.17 5.46
N PRO A 666 3.73 8.48 5.72
CA PRO A 666 2.41 9.01 5.42
C PRO A 666 2.24 10.43 5.98
N GLY A 667 1.84 11.36 5.13
CA GLY A 667 1.89 12.77 5.46
C GLY A 667 1.67 13.70 4.25
N MET A 668 1.58 15.00 4.53
CA MET A 668 1.39 16.03 3.51
C MET A 668 2.69 16.79 3.25
N TYR A 669 3.05 16.88 1.97
CA TYR A 669 4.33 17.40 1.51
C TYR A 669 4.14 18.38 0.35
N ILE A 670 5.16 19.16 0.04
CA ILE A 670 5.17 20.17 -1.02
C ILE A 670 6.25 19.79 -2.04
N CYS A 671 5.90 19.66 -3.32
CA CYS A 671 6.86 19.47 -4.40
C CYS A 671 6.50 20.42 -5.54
N ASN A 672 7.48 21.16 -6.07
CA ASN A 672 7.27 22.19 -7.11
C ASN A 672 6.13 23.18 -6.78
N GLY A 673 6.04 23.61 -5.52
CA GLY A 673 5.00 24.54 -5.05
C GLY A 673 3.59 23.95 -4.94
N LYS A 674 3.41 22.64 -5.14
CA LYS A 674 2.12 21.94 -5.01
C LYS A 674 2.13 20.98 -3.83
N LYS A 675 1.03 20.96 -3.07
CA LYS A 675 0.83 19.99 -1.98
C LYS A 675 0.47 18.63 -2.56
N PHE A 676 1.04 17.56 -2.02
CA PHE A 676 0.64 16.18 -2.30
C PHE A 676 0.65 15.36 -1.01
N VAL A 677 -0.14 14.30 -0.97
CA VAL A 677 -0.35 13.47 0.23
C VAL A 677 0.13 12.07 -0.07
N ILE A 678 0.99 11.57 0.80
CA ILE A 678 1.41 10.18 0.86
C ILE A 678 0.48 9.49 1.86
N LYS A 679 -0.23 8.47 1.41
CA LYS A 679 -1.26 7.77 2.20
C LYS A 679 -0.68 6.64 3.03
#